data_AF-A0A959VJ72-F1
#
_entry.id   AF-A0A959VJ72-F1
#
_cell.length_a   1.000
_cell.length_b   1.000
_cell.length_c   1.000
_cell.angle_alpha   90.00
_cell.angle_beta   90.00
_cell.angle_gamma   90.00
#
_symmetry.space_group_name_H-M   'P 1'
#
loop_
_entity.id
_entity.type
_entity.pdbx_description
1 polymer ?
#
loop_
_entity_poly.entity_id
_entity_poly.type
_entity_poly.pdbx_seq_one_letter_code
_entity_poly.pdbx_strand_id
1 'polypeptide(L)'
;MLRPMNKKQKAFTLIELLTVMAISAILLTIIAIPVIQSFNLTRAAQGFSDAQNRARLLVERIEREISNAAAIRDNTGINGVLAVQVPGDDGTLVYVELPYSKIDIIKPASGDPASRVGTAYIDPDTGKVDPTLRRPKGQPNLPATPGDIVVRYFIARRDPFTNYVNPWVQYNNTGGNKWLGNTAGRDNLYVLYRAEVQPYVYFDDGSGPQRVVNSAFFWDLDRDADPNTAGPLMDDPYFFEPGAGPTVVYGTARAIDADKNQMIRNWMSVASVVTEISRYDMIMPLINKRTNDVLFTGNVPRLVSLARFQPTRVALETATAEKSVRIGEEVDNGEKIGPSVFRTQYGNLANFSARIWPSTVPGPYSFGDASSGAKRIAWQPGAPFLDVVTSTTGDLVEFNGANGLFNISGYKRDLTTGAAYPFTRNTSAAASVAPDNAFFIPVVPDDRGGFVNASFSIQEVGIDAAVAPDNRIPSNNNVTPGIAVGAEVTPADPTYTVAPTWTSYNGINERFARLWHEWDGFWPNPALIPPKEGPNGVKRFIDLRQMAQFGPSNHPSPLAPGRFRRASIVPGSEEIYGPDQTPGPNYGRLVRYTRVSNVDSVVVGINQYKINYVDRKEPDWSFFGFAGMNYDPAFYNGADFLSAALQAKYRGGYVEFNSKFGEPIPAGNIFVTYRFQMTEPNDYLAVDYDSGELMEIALTIRNYPQTTIPNPQMTTVRGSSAVRNLIR
;
A
#
# COMPACT_ATOMS: atom_id res chain seq x y z
N MET A 1 -18.97 -103.34 52.53
CA MET A 1 -19.92 -103.22 51.41
C MET A 1 -20.78 -101.98 51.64
N LEU A 2 -21.04 -101.20 50.59
CA LEU A 2 -21.29 -99.74 50.58
C LEU A 2 -22.42 -99.17 51.46
N ARG A 3 -22.12 -98.02 52.08
CA ARG A 3 -23.06 -97.11 52.77
C ARG A 3 -23.58 -96.06 51.77
N PRO A 4 -24.89 -95.85 51.60
CA PRO A 4 -25.39 -94.80 50.72
C PRO A 4 -25.26 -93.43 51.41
N MET A 5 -24.54 -92.52 50.77
CA MET A 5 -24.30 -91.16 51.24
C MET A 5 -25.43 -90.25 50.73
N ASN A 6 -26.42 -89.97 51.59
CA ASN A 6 -27.43 -88.95 51.33
C ASN A 6 -26.78 -87.56 51.33
N LYS A 7 -26.51 -87.00 50.15
CA LYS A 7 -26.17 -85.58 49.99
C LYS A 7 -27.42 -84.75 50.26
N LYS A 8 -27.53 -84.18 51.47
CA LYS A 8 -28.44 -83.07 51.75
C LYS A 8 -27.99 -81.85 50.94
N GLN A 9 -28.73 -81.49 49.90
CA GLN A 9 -28.61 -80.17 49.26
C GLN A 9 -29.10 -79.13 50.28
N LYS A 10 -28.17 -78.39 50.89
CA LYS A 10 -28.50 -77.21 51.71
C LYS A 10 -28.84 -76.06 50.75
N ALA A 11 -30.07 -75.58 50.79
CA ALA A 11 -30.45 -74.34 50.11
C ALA A 11 -29.96 -73.13 50.91
N PHE A 12 -29.53 -72.08 50.20
CA PHE A 12 -29.03 -70.83 50.79
C PHE A 12 -30.13 -70.10 51.56
N THR A 13 -29.75 -69.45 52.66
CA THR A 13 -30.65 -68.62 53.46
C THR A 13 -30.89 -67.26 52.78
N LEU A 14 -32.06 -66.64 53.03
CA LEU A 14 -32.42 -65.34 52.45
C LEU A 14 -31.37 -64.25 52.73
N ILE A 15 -30.75 -64.31 53.91
CA ILE A 15 -29.73 -63.34 54.32
C ILE A 15 -28.41 -63.53 53.55
N GLU A 16 -28.00 -64.78 53.26
CA GLU A 16 -26.83 -65.05 52.41
C GLU A 16 -27.05 -64.52 50.99
N LEU A 17 -28.26 -64.67 50.45
CA LEU A 17 -28.61 -64.20 49.11
C LEU A 17 -28.59 -62.65 49.02
N LEU A 18 -29.14 -61.97 50.04
CA LEU A 18 -29.05 -60.51 50.16
C LEU A 18 -27.61 -60.01 50.33
N THR A 19 -26.80 -60.70 51.12
CA THR A 19 -25.39 -60.30 51.35
C THR A 19 -24.57 -60.46 50.08
N VAL A 20 -24.76 -61.56 49.33
CA VAL A 20 -24.10 -61.79 48.04
C VAL A 20 -24.54 -60.76 47.00
N MET A 21 -25.84 -60.40 46.94
CA MET A 21 -26.31 -59.33 46.06
C MET A 21 -25.72 -57.97 46.42
N ALA A 22 -25.64 -57.62 47.70
CA ALA A 22 -25.04 -56.36 48.15
C ALA A 22 -23.54 -56.28 47.83
N ILE A 23 -22.78 -57.35 48.12
CA ILE A 23 -21.35 -57.42 47.79
C ILE A 23 -21.14 -57.37 46.27
N SER A 24 -21.96 -58.07 45.49
CA SER A 24 -21.88 -58.06 44.02
C SER A 24 -22.21 -56.68 43.45
N ALA A 25 -23.21 -55.97 43.99
CA ALA A 25 -23.55 -54.61 43.58
C ALA A 25 -22.42 -53.62 43.90
N ILE A 26 -21.79 -53.72 45.07
CA ILE A 26 -20.63 -52.89 45.45
C ILE A 26 -19.44 -53.19 44.54
N LEU A 27 -19.10 -54.46 44.30
CA LEU A 27 -18.01 -54.87 43.40
C LEU A 27 -18.26 -54.41 41.96
N LEU A 28 -19.48 -54.58 41.44
CA LEU A 28 -19.86 -54.09 40.11
C LEU A 28 -19.74 -52.57 40.03
N THR A 29 -20.11 -51.82 41.07
CA THR A 29 -20.00 -50.35 41.08
C THR A 29 -18.54 -49.90 41.11
N ILE A 30 -17.70 -50.55 41.92
CA ILE A 30 -16.26 -50.26 42.03
C ILE A 30 -15.53 -50.55 40.72
N ILE A 31 -15.94 -51.58 39.97
CA ILE A 31 -15.31 -51.93 38.68
C ILE A 31 -15.90 -51.11 37.51
N ALA A 32 -17.22 -50.93 37.45
CA ALA A 32 -17.88 -50.32 36.31
C ALA A 32 -17.60 -48.82 36.18
N ILE A 33 -17.54 -48.08 37.30
CA ILE A 33 -17.31 -46.62 37.27
C ILE A 33 -15.94 -46.29 36.64
N PRO A 34 -14.81 -46.87 37.08
CA PRO A 34 -13.50 -46.61 36.47
C PRO A 34 -13.38 -47.10 35.02
N VAL A 35 -14.04 -48.20 34.65
CA VAL A 35 -14.03 -48.72 33.27
C VAL A 35 -14.75 -47.76 32.32
N ILE A 36 -15.92 -47.23 32.71
CA ILE A 36 -16.65 -46.23 31.93
C ILE A 36 -15.84 -44.94 31.81
N GLN A 37 -15.21 -44.48 32.89
CA GLN A 37 -14.33 -43.31 32.88
C GLN A 37 -13.12 -43.50 31.97
N SER A 38 -12.49 -44.69 32.00
CA SER A 38 -11.34 -45.02 31.15
C SER A 38 -11.73 -45.05 29.67
N PHE A 39 -12.87 -45.65 29.34
CA PHE A 39 -13.39 -45.67 27.97
C PHE A 39 -13.73 -44.26 27.45
N ASN A 40 -14.31 -43.42 28.31
CA ASN A 40 -14.58 -42.01 28.01
C ASN A 40 -13.28 -41.23 27.76
N LEU A 41 -12.24 -41.47 28.56
CA LEU A 41 -10.92 -40.85 28.39
C LEU A 41 -10.26 -41.30 27.07
N THR A 42 -10.30 -42.59 26.76
CA THR A 42 -9.74 -43.13 25.51
C THR A 42 -10.46 -42.58 24.28
N ARG A 43 -11.80 -42.49 24.31
CA ARG A 43 -12.58 -41.87 23.22
C ARG A 43 -12.28 -40.38 23.06
N ALA A 44 -12.12 -39.66 24.17
CA ALA A 44 -11.73 -38.25 24.13
C ALA A 44 -10.32 -38.07 23.53
N ALA A 45 -9.36 -38.89 23.94
CA ALA A 45 -7.99 -38.87 23.41
C ALA A 45 -7.93 -39.19 21.91
N GLN A 46 -8.69 -40.18 21.44
CA GLN A 46 -8.80 -40.50 20.01
C GLN A 46 -9.38 -39.32 19.22
N GLY A 47 -10.50 -38.75 19.68
CA GLY A 47 -11.13 -37.59 19.03
C GLY A 47 -10.23 -36.35 19.02
N PHE A 48 -9.37 -36.18 20.02
CA PHE A 48 -8.39 -35.10 20.08
C PHE A 48 -7.23 -35.28 19.09
N SER A 49 -6.69 -36.50 18.98
CA SER A 49 -5.66 -36.84 17.99
C SER A 49 -6.17 -36.64 16.57
N ASP A 50 -7.39 -37.11 16.29
CA ASP A 50 -8.05 -36.94 14.99
C ASP A 50 -8.30 -35.46 14.66
N ALA A 51 -8.70 -34.66 15.66
CA ALA A 51 -8.86 -33.22 15.52
C ALA A 51 -7.54 -32.53 15.16
N GLN A 52 -6.44 -32.85 15.86
CA GLN A 52 -5.13 -32.26 15.55
C GLN A 52 -4.65 -32.62 14.14
N ASN A 53 -4.75 -33.89 13.75
CA ASN A 53 -4.31 -34.33 12.43
C ASN A 53 -5.12 -33.64 11.33
N ARG A 54 -6.44 -33.49 11.52
CA ARG A 54 -7.30 -32.77 10.56
C ARG A 54 -7.02 -31.28 10.53
N ALA A 55 -6.79 -30.66 11.69
CA ALA A 55 -6.41 -29.25 11.75
C ALA A 55 -5.14 -28.99 10.96
N ARG A 56 -4.11 -29.83 11.12
CA ARG A 56 -2.85 -29.75 10.34
C ARG A 56 -3.10 -29.91 8.86
N LEU A 57 -3.80 -30.96 8.42
CA LEU A 57 -4.10 -31.19 7.00
C LEU A 57 -4.91 -30.04 6.38
N LEU A 58 -5.83 -29.44 7.15
CA LEU A 58 -6.62 -28.31 6.69
C LEU A 58 -5.74 -27.06 6.55
N VAL A 59 -4.93 -26.75 7.57
CA VAL A 59 -3.99 -25.62 7.54
C VAL A 59 -3.00 -25.79 6.39
N GLU A 60 -2.36 -26.94 6.23
CA GLU A 60 -1.44 -27.26 5.11
C GLU A 60 -2.11 -27.09 3.75
N ARG A 61 -3.40 -27.48 3.63
CA ARG A 61 -4.16 -27.26 2.40
C ARG A 61 -4.35 -25.76 2.13
N ILE A 62 -4.79 -25.00 3.13
CA ILE A 62 -4.99 -23.55 2.97
C ILE A 62 -3.66 -22.86 2.66
N GLU A 63 -2.58 -23.19 3.37
CA GLU A 63 -1.24 -22.67 3.11
C GLU A 63 -0.79 -22.91 1.67
N ARG A 64 -1.02 -24.12 1.16
CA ARG A 64 -0.72 -24.46 -0.24
C ARG A 64 -1.60 -23.71 -1.23
N GLU A 65 -2.87 -23.46 -0.91
CA GLU A 65 -3.76 -22.68 -1.77
C GLU A 65 -3.38 -21.19 -1.78
N ILE A 66 -3.00 -20.63 -0.62
CA ILE A 66 -2.47 -19.27 -0.46
C ILE A 66 -1.13 -19.11 -1.20
N SER A 67 -0.22 -20.08 -1.08
CA SER A 67 1.10 -20.04 -1.73
C SER A 67 1.03 -20.12 -3.25
N ASN A 68 0.04 -20.85 -3.78
CA ASN A 68 -0.21 -20.97 -5.21
C ASN A 68 -1.15 -19.88 -5.75
N ALA A 69 -1.63 -18.97 -4.90
CA ALA A 69 -2.50 -17.89 -5.32
C ALA A 69 -1.75 -16.91 -6.23
N ALA A 70 -2.47 -16.35 -7.19
CA ALA A 70 -1.99 -15.17 -7.87
C ALA A 70 -2.02 -13.98 -6.92
N ALA A 71 -3.09 -13.80 -6.16
CA ALA A 71 -3.19 -12.76 -5.15
C ALA A 71 -4.23 -13.13 -4.09
N ILE A 72 -4.24 -12.38 -2.99
CA ILE A 72 -5.24 -12.48 -1.94
C ILE A 72 -5.85 -11.09 -1.77
N ARG A 73 -7.18 -11.03 -1.65
CA ARG A 73 -7.85 -9.77 -1.36
C ARG A 73 -7.55 -9.37 0.08
N ASP A 74 -7.32 -8.07 0.28
CA ASP A 74 -7.23 -7.50 1.61
C ASP A 74 -8.47 -7.87 2.42
N ASN A 75 -8.24 -8.37 3.63
CA ASN A 75 -9.27 -8.82 4.55
C ASN A 75 -9.25 -8.03 5.88
N THR A 76 -8.60 -6.86 5.89
CA THR A 76 -8.71 -5.89 6.97
C THR A 76 -10.07 -5.17 6.93
N GLY A 77 -10.50 -4.64 8.08
CA GLY A 77 -11.78 -3.95 8.20
C GLY A 77 -12.98 -4.84 7.83
N ILE A 78 -13.95 -4.29 7.10
CA ILE A 78 -15.18 -5.00 6.68
C ILE A 78 -14.90 -6.16 5.71
N ASN A 79 -13.78 -6.11 4.97
CA ASN A 79 -13.49 -7.05 3.88
C ASN A 79 -13.28 -8.50 4.38
N GLY A 80 -12.77 -8.68 5.60
CA GLY A 80 -12.60 -10.00 6.24
C GLY A 80 -13.68 -10.38 7.24
N VAL A 81 -14.74 -9.59 7.39
CA VAL A 81 -15.78 -9.78 8.39
C VAL A 81 -16.90 -10.67 7.86
N LEU A 82 -17.47 -11.49 8.74
CA LEU A 82 -18.74 -12.19 8.53
C LEU A 82 -19.66 -11.99 9.72
N ALA A 83 -20.93 -11.71 9.42
CA ALA A 83 -21.96 -11.67 10.42
C ALA A 83 -22.44 -13.10 10.74
N VAL A 84 -22.49 -13.42 12.04
CA VAL A 84 -23.09 -14.66 12.54
C VAL A 84 -24.37 -14.34 13.31
N GLN A 85 -25.44 -15.05 13.00
CA GLN A 85 -26.70 -14.95 13.72
C GLN A 85 -26.74 -15.91 14.92
N VAL A 86 -26.90 -15.37 16.12
CA VAL A 86 -27.00 -16.14 17.38
C VAL A 86 -28.07 -15.54 18.30
N PRO A 87 -28.57 -16.26 19.32
CA PRO A 87 -29.47 -15.68 20.31
C PRO A 87 -28.78 -14.61 21.16
N GLY A 88 -29.48 -13.52 21.47
CA GLY A 88 -29.12 -12.51 22.45
C GLY A 88 -29.37 -12.99 23.89
N ASP A 89 -29.20 -12.10 24.86
CA ASP A 89 -29.47 -12.40 26.29
C ASP A 89 -30.97 -12.66 26.53
N ASP A 90 -31.82 -11.94 25.79
CA ASP A 90 -33.28 -12.08 25.80
C ASP A 90 -33.82 -13.22 24.90
N GLY A 91 -32.92 -13.91 24.19
CA GLY A 91 -33.26 -14.99 23.26
C GLY A 91 -33.69 -14.55 21.87
N THR A 92 -33.77 -13.24 21.59
CA THR A 92 -33.97 -12.73 20.22
C THR A 92 -32.73 -12.95 19.37
N LEU A 93 -32.88 -13.15 18.07
CA LEU A 93 -31.71 -13.37 17.20
C LEU A 93 -31.00 -12.05 16.93
N VAL A 94 -29.69 -12.02 17.17
CA VAL A 94 -28.81 -10.87 16.93
C VAL A 94 -27.67 -11.26 16.00
N TYR A 95 -27.22 -10.30 15.20
CA TYR A 95 -26.05 -10.46 14.34
C TYR A 95 -24.79 -10.00 15.08
N VAL A 96 -23.74 -10.82 15.01
CA VAL A 96 -22.42 -10.52 15.57
C VAL A 96 -21.40 -10.56 14.45
N GLU A 97 -20.68 -9.48 14.25
CA GLU A 97 -19.64 -9.38 13.23
C GLU A 97 -18.33 -9.98 13.74
N LEU A 98 -17.83 -10.98 13.03
CA LEU A 98 -16.58 -11.68 13.34
C LEU A 98 -15.48 -11.26 12.36
N PRO A 99 -14.46 -10.48 12.80
CA PRO A 99 -13.34 -10.11 11.93
C PRO A 99 -12.47 -11.32 11.59
N TYR A 100 -11.80 -11.24 10.43
CA TYR A 100 -10.86 -12.25 9.91
C TYR A 100 -11.48 -13.65 9.72
N SER A 101 -12.80 -13.75 9.57
CA SER A 101 -13.53 -15.01 9.41
C SER A 101 -13.73 -15.42 7.95
N LYS A 102 -13.35 -14.53 7.00
CA LYS A 102 -13.36 -14.73 5.56
C LYS A 102 -11.98 -14.46 4.96
N ILE A 103 -11.62 -15.21 3.92
CA ILE A 103 -10.50 -14.90 3.02
C ILE A 103 -10.87 -15.24 1.57
N ASP A 104 -10.48 -14.35 0.66
CA ASP A 104 -10.67 -14.51 -0.78
C ASP A 104 -9.33 -14.64 -1.49
N ILE A 105 -9.13 -15.79 -2.13
CA ILE A 105 -7.90 -16.18 -2.79
C ILE A 105 -8.14 -16.17 -4.30
N ILE A 106 -7.37 -15.36 -5.03
CA ILE A 106 -7.45 -15.27 -6.49
C ILE A 106 -6.47 -16.27 -7.08
N LYS A 107 -6.99 -17.23 -7.84
CA LYS A 107 -6.18 -18.25 -8.51
C LYS A 107 -5.44 -17.65 -9.71
N PRO A 108 -4.28 -18.21 -10.09
CA PRO A 108 -3.64 -17.86 -11.36
C PRO A 108 -4.53 -18.24 -12.55
N ALA A 109 -4.40 -17.49 -13.64
CA ALA A 109 -5.03 -17.79 -14.90
C ALA A 109 -4.54 -19.14 -15.43
N SER A 110 -5.45 -19.93 -15.95
CA SER A 110 -5.20 -21.25 -16.52
C SER A 110 -5.91 -21.36 -17.85
N GLY A 111 -5.24 -21.87 -18.87
CA GLY A 111 -5.77 -21.86 -20.25
C GLY A 111 -5.96 -20.45 -20.81
N ASP A 112 -6.52 -20.35 -22.02
CA ASP A 112 -6.82 -19.06 -22.64
C ASP A 112 -8.26 -18.62 -22.30
N PRO A 113 -8.45 -17.59 -21.45
CA PRO A 113 -9.78 -17.09 -21.11
C PRO A 113 -10.46 -16.34 -22.26
N ALA A 114 -9.76 -16.00 -23.36
CA ALA A 114 -10.34 -15.39 -24.56
C ALA A 114 -10.77 -16.45 -25.61
N SER A 115 -10.29 -17.69 -25.50
CA SER A 115 -10.61 -18.78 -26.42
C SER A 115 -12.00 -19.35 -26.15
N ARG A 116 -13.02 -18.74 -26.76
CA ARG A 116 -14.45 -19.05 -26.58
C ARG A 116 -15.21 -18.99 -27.89
N VAL A 117 -16.36 -19.66 -27.94
CA VAL A 117 -17.38 -19.47 -28.97
C VAL A 117 -18.69 -19.14 -28.28
N GLY A 118 -19.17 -17.90 -28.43
CA GLY A 118 -20.30 -17.38 -27.64
C GLY A 118 -19.96 -17.33 -26.14
N THR A 119 -20.76 -17.99 -25.31
CA THR A 119 -20.57 -18.07 -23.85
C THR A 119 -19.78 -19.30 -23.39
N ALA A 120 -19.49 -20.25 -24.29
CA ALA A 120 -18.88 -21.55 -23.97
C ALA A 120 -17.36 -21.57 -24.21
N TYR A 121 -16.64 -22.30 -23.34
CA TYR A 121 -15.20 -22.48 -23.45
C TYR A 121 -14.84 -23.60 -24.44
N ILE A 122 -13.66 -23.49 -25.03
CA ILE A 122 -13.09 -24.57 -25.84
C ILE A 122 -12.30 -25.51 -24.93
N ASP A 123 -12.61 -26.81 -24.96
CA ASP A 123 -11.87 -27.83 -24.23
C ASP A 123 -10.52 -28.08 -24.93
N PRO A 124 -9.37 -27.85 -24.28
CA PRO A 124 -8.06 -28.03 -24.91
C PRO A 124 -7.76 -29.50 -25.27
N ASP A 125 -8.37 -30.47 -24.58
CA ASP A 125 -8.11 -31.90 -24.83
C ASP A 125 -8.84 -32.40 -26.09
N THR A 126 -9.97 -31.77 -26.43
CA THR A 126 -10.83 -32.20 -27.55
C THR A 126 -10.89 -31.18 -28.70
N GLY A 127 -10.44 -29.95 -28.47
CA GLY A 127 -10.47 -28.85 -29.44
C GLY A 127 -11.89 -28.39 -29.83
N LYS A 128 -12.91 -28.83 -29.09
CA LYS A 128 -14.32 -28.52 -29.36
C LYS A 128 -14.87 -27.58 -28.30
N VAL A 129 -15.90 -26.83 -28.69
CA VAL A 129 -16.70 -26.02 -27.77
C VAL A 129 -17.42 -26.96 -26.81
N ASP A 130 -17.13 -26.85 -25.53
CA ASP A 130 -17.81 -27.59 -24.47
C ASP A 130 -18.67 -26.61 -23.64
N PRO A 131 -20.00 -26.63 -23.81
CA PRO A 131 -20.90 -25.77 -23.06
C PRO A 131 -21.02 -26.16 -21.58
N THR A 132 -20.50 -27.33 -21.17
CA THR A 132 -20.51 -27.78 -19.78
C THR A 132 -19.29 -27.31 -18.99
N LEU A 133 -18.21 -26.93 -19.69
CA LEU A 133 -17.05 -26.32 -19.09
C LEU A 133 -17.48 -24.95 -18.53
N ARG A 134 -17.55 -24.87 -17.21
CA ARG A 134 -17.82 -23.59 -16.52
C ARG A 134 -16.58 -22.72 -16.37
N ARG A 135 -15.39 -23.22 -16.74
CA ARG A 135 -14.11 -22.54 -16.53
C ARG A 135 -13.13 -22.84 -17.66
N PRO A 136 -12.19 -21.91 -17.94
CA PRO A 136 -11.07 -22.23 -18.82
C PRO A 136 -10.29 -23.40 -18.22
N LYS A 137 -9.98 -24.39 -19.06
CA LYS A 137 -9.22 -25.58 -18.70
C LYS A 137 -7.88 -25.50 -19.44
N GLY A 138 -6.79 -25.81 -18.76
CA GLY A 138 -5.45 -25.74 -19.35
C GLY A 138 -4.34 -25.60 -18.30
N GLN A 139 -3.11 -25.51 -18.77
CA GLN A 139 -1.95 -25.20 -17.92
C GLN A 139 -2.05 -23.76 -17.38
N PRO A 140 -1.47 -23.47 -16.21
CA PRO A 140 -1.32 -22.09 -15.74
C PRO A 140 -0.59 -21.25 -16.81
N ASN A 141 -1.12 -20.06 -17.11
CA ASN A 141 -0.46 -19.17 -18.07
C ASN A 141 0.87 -18.69 -17.49
N LEU A 142 1.92 -18.69 -18.32
CA LEU A 142 3.24 -18.17 -17.98
C LEU A 142 3.52 -16.95 -18.84
N PRO A 143 3.85 -15.77 -18.26
CA PRO A 143 3.96 -15.50 -16.82
C PRO A 143 2.61 -15.60 -16.09
N ALA A 144 2.67 -15.98 -14.80
CA ALA A 144 1.47 -16.12 -13.97
C ALA A 144 0.71 -14.80 -13.93
N THR A 145 -0.56 -14.83 -14.34
CA THR A 145 -1.48 -13.69 -14.35
C THR A 145 -2.68 -13.98 -13.45
N PRO A 146 -3.39 -12.98 -12.91
CA PRO A 146 -4.62 -13.23 -12.16
C PRO A 146 -5.68 -13.91 -13.03
N GLY A 147 -6.28 -14.98 -12.53
CA GLY A 147 -7.35 -15.71 -13.22
C GLY A 147 -8.75 -15.21 -12.86
N ASP A 148 -9.77 -15.77 -13.52
CA ASP A 148 -11.18 -15.43 -13.30
C ASP A 148 -11.82 -16.18 -12.10
N ILE A 149 -11.05 -16.90 -11.29
CA ILE A 149 -11.58 -17.75 -10.20
C ILE A 149 -11.14 -17.22 -8.84
N VAL A 150 -12.12 -17.03 -7.95
CA VAL A 150 -11.93 -16.75 -6.54
C VAL A 150 -12.23 -18.01 -5.74
N VAL A 151 -11.31 -18.40 -4.86
CA VAL A 151 -11.57 -19.38 -3.80
C VAL A 151 -11.83 -18.64 -2.50
N ARG A 152 -13.02 -18.85 -1.94
CA ARG A 152 -13.43 -18.25 -0.69
C ARG A 152 -13.43 -19.28 0.43
N TYR A 153 -12.73 -18.99 1.51
CA TYR A 153 -12.89 -19.67 2.79
C TYR A 153 -13.68 -18.77 3.73
N PHE A 154 -14.72 -19.32 4.36
CA PHE A 154 -15.63 -18.52 5.19
C PHE A 154 -16.33 -19.38 6.23
N ILE A 155 -16.67 -18.78 7.37
CA ILE A 155 -17.46 -19.43 8.41
C ILE A 155 -18.94 -19.14 8.17
N ALA A 156 -19.77 -20.17 8.20
CA ALA A 156 -21.23 -20.02 8.14
C ALA A 156 -21.94 -21.20 8.80
N ARG A 157 -23.24 -21.06 9.02
CA ARG A 157 -24.08 -22.16 9.51
C ARG A 157 -24.07 -23.33 8.53
N ARG A 158 -24.10 -24.57 9.04
CA ARG A 158 -24.22 -25.79 8.22
C ARG A 158 -25.47 -25.75 7.34
N ASP A 159 -26.55 -25.25 7.88
CA ASP A 159 -27.74 -24.88 7.11
C ASP A 159 -28.09 -23.41 7.43
N PRO A 160 -27.91 -22.48 6.47
CA PRO A 160 -28.16 -21.07 6.69
C PRO A 160 -29.65 -20.77 6.94
N PHE A 161 -30.57 -21.62 6.49
CA PHE A 161 -32.02 -21.41 6.63
C PHE A 161 -32.57 -21.88 7.98
N THR A 162 -31.76 -22.55 8.79
CA THR A 162 -32.14 -22.94 10.15
C THR A 162 -31.32 -22.17 11.18
N ASN A 163 -31.90 -21.95 12.35
CA ASN A 163 -31.21 -21.22 13.43
C ASN A 163 -30.01 -22.00 13.95
N TYR A 164 -29.04 -21.29 14.51
CA TYR A 164 -27.90 -21.90 15.18
C TYR A 164 -28.36 -22.75 16.38
N VAL A 165 -27.94 -24.01 16.42
CA VAL A 165 -28.27 -24.94 17.50
C VAL A 165 -27.05 -25.80 17.80
N ASN A 166 -26.54 -25.67 19.03
CA ASN A 166 -25.47 -26.51 19.55
C ASN A 166 -25.98 -27.31 20.77
N PRO A 167 -26.43 -28.56 20.59
CA PRO A 167 -26.99 -29.37 21.68
C PRO A 167 -25.92 -29.92 22.64
N TRP A 168 -24.63 -29.75 22.29
CA TRP A 168 -23.51 -30.36 23.01
C TRP A 168 -22.93 -29.45 24.10
N VAL A 169 -23.41 -28.20 24.19
CA VAL A 169 -22.99 -27.25 25.23
C VAL A 169 -24.20 -26.62 25.88
N GLN A 170 -24.12 -26.48 27.20
CA GLN A 170 -25.13 -25.79 27.99
C GLN A 170 -24.47 -24.54 28.57
N TYR A 171 -24.80 -23.41 27.95
CA TYR A 171 -24.44 -22.10 28.43
C TYR A 171 -25.65 -21.44 29.05
N ASN A 172 -25.43 -20.58 30.03
CA ASN A 172 -26.48 -19.80 30.64
C ASN A 172 -26.49 -18.37 30.09
N ASN A 173 -27.66 -17.76 30.02
CA ASN A 173 -27.83 -16.33 29.84
C ASN A 173 -27.69 -15.61 31.20
N THR A 174 -27.72 -14.28 31.22
CA THR A 174 -27.55 -13.49 32.47
C THR A 174 -28.66 -13.81 33.49
N GLY A 175 -29.84 -14.20 33.01
CA GLY A 175 -30.99 -14.60 33.82
C GLY A 175 -30.95 -16.05 34.36
N GLY A 176 -29.87 -16.80 34.14
CA GLY A 176 -29.72 -18.20 34.60
C GLY A 176 -30.50 -19.24 33.79
N ASN A 177 -31.17 -18.83 32.71
CA ASN A 177 -31.79 -19.74 31.74
C ASN A 177 -30.73 -20.22 30.75
N LYS A 178 -30.99 -21.33 30.06
CA LYS A 178 -30.09 -21.79 28.98
C LYS A 178 -30.09 -20.78 27.82
N TRP A 179 -28.90 -20.33 27.43
CA TRP A 179 -28.71 -19.42 26.29
C TRP A 179 -29.15 -20.05 24.96
N LEU A 180 -28.91 -21.36 24.79
CA LEU A 180 -29.44 -22.14 23.68
C LEU A 180 -30.60 -23.00 24.18
N GLY A 181 -31.77 -22.80 23.59
CA GLY A 181 -32.95 -23.61 23.89
C GLY A 181 -32.71 -25.09 23.58
N ASN A 182 -33.23 -25.98 24.43
CA ASN A 182 -33.24 -27.42 24.18
C ASN A 182 -34.17 -27.71 22.97
N THR A 183 -33.62 -27.64 21.77
CA THR A 183 -34.36 -27.96 20.54
C THR A 183 -34.09 -29.43 20.21
N ALA A 184 -35.12 -30.26 20.11
CA ALA A 184 -35.02 -31.69 19.77
C ALA A 184 -34.64 -31.95 18.29
N GLY A 185 -33.92 -31.02 17.66
CA GLY A 185 -33.57 -31.01 16.24
C GLY A 185 -32.16 -31.52 15.95
N ARG A 186 -31.82 -31.56 14.65
CA ARG A 186 -30.43 -31.77 14.19
C ARG A 186 -29.55 -30.59 14.63
N ASP A 187 -28.28 -30.85 14.89
CA ASP A 187 -27.31 -29.81 15.20
C ASP A 187 -27.06 -28.91 13.98
N ASN A 188 -26.99 -27.60 14.21
CA ASN A 188 -26.68 -26.61 13.19
C ASN A 188 -25.57 -25.70 13.70
N LEU A 189 -24.33 -26.17 13.56
CA LEU A 189 -23.12 -25.51 14.01
C LEU A 189 -22.58 -24.56 12.94
N TYR A 190 -21.72 -23.63 13.33
CA TYR A 190 -20.92 -22.88 12.38
C TYR A 190 -19.74 -23.74 11.90
N VAL A 191 -19.59 -23.86 10.59
CA VAL A 191 -18.59 -24.69 9.93
C VAL A 191 -17.76 -23.86 8.97
N LEU A 192 -16.56 -24.34 8.65
CA LEU A 192 -15.70 -23.68 7.66
C LEU A 192 -16.02 -24.22 6.26
N TYR A 193 -16.52 -23.33 5.41
CA TYR A 193 -16.77 -23.60 4.00
C TYR A 193 -15.57 -23.23 3.15
N ARG A 194 -15.46 -23.93 2.03
CA ARG A 194 -14.61 -23.59 0.91
C ARG A 194 -15.44 -23.61 -0.37
N ALA A 195 -15.47 -22.50 -1.09
CA ALA A 195 -16.18 -22.37 -2.37
C ALA A 195 -15.23 -21.83 -3.45
N GLU A 196 -15.40 -22.29 -4.69
CA GLU A 196 -14.69 -21.75 -5.85
C GLU A 196 -15.70 -21.14 -6.82
N VAL A 197 -15.64 -19.83 -7.01
CA VAL A 197 -16.65 -19.10 -7.80
C VAL A 197 -15.98 -18.16 -8.78
N GLN A 198 -16.61 -17.96 -9.93
CA GLN A 198 -16.23 -16.94 -10.89
C GLN A 198 -17.00 -15.65 -10.62
N PRO A 199 -16.32 -14.52 -10.35
CA PRO A 199 -16.96 -13.24 -10.11
C PRO A 199 -17.66 -12.65 -11.33
N TYR A 200 -17.10 -12.95 -12.50
CA TYR A 200 -17.58 -12.46 -13.79
C TYR A 200 -17.93 -13.64 -14.68
N VAL A 201 -19.01 -13.50 -15.44
CA VAL A 201 -19.47 -14.43 -16.46
C VAL A 201 -19.71 -13.68 -17.76
N TYR A 202 -19.75 -14.39 -18.88
CA TYR A 202 -20.17 -13.79 -20.14
C TYR A 202 -21.64 -14.06 -20.36
N PHE A 203 -22.39 -13.00 -20.64
CA PHE A 203 -23.81 -13.03 -20.94
C PHE A 203 -24.03 -12.45 -22.33
N ASP A 204 -24.89 -13.08 -23.12
CA ASP A 204 -25.27 -12.60 -24.44
C ASP A 204 -26.75 -12.19 -24.38
N ASP A 205 -27.01 -10.88 -24.50
CA ASP A 205 -28.35 -10.30 -24.51
C ASP A 205 -28.92 -10.17 -25.95
N GLY A 206 -28.23 -10.73 -26.94
CA GLY A 206 -28.55 -10.61 -28.36
C GLY A 206 -27.77 -9.49 -29.07
N SER A 207 -27.01 -8.68 -28.34
CA SER A 207 -26.06 -7.69 -28.91
C SER A 207 -24.61 -8.22 -29.01
N GLY A 208 -24.38 -9.45 -28.56
CA GLY A 208 -23.08 -10.11 -28.48
C GLY A 208 -22.66 -10.40 -27.03
N PRO A 209 -21.68 -11.30 -26.82
CA PRO A 209 -21.26 -11.71 -25.49
C PRO A 209 -20.54 -10.57 -24.75
N GLN A 210 -21.13 -10.10 -23.65
CA GLN A 210 -20.56 -9.09 -22.75
C GLN A 210 -20.11 -9.73 -21.44
N ARG A 211 -18.99 -9.25 -20.88
CA ARG A 211 -18.51 -9.66 -19.55
C ARG A 211 -19.33 -8.91 -18.49
N VAL A 212 -20.11 -9.64 -17.72
CA VAL A 212 -21.00 -9.10 -16.68
C VAL A 212 -20.70 -9.74 -15.32
N VAL A 213 -21.11 -9.10 -14.24
CA VAL A 213 -21.04 -9.68 -12.90
C VAL A 213 -21.89 -10.94 -12.83
N ASN A 214 -21.38 -11.96 -12.13
CA ASN A 214 -22.11 -13.19 -11.89
C ASN A 214 -23.20 -13.00 -10.83
N SER A 215 -24.37 -12.52 -11.27
CA SER A 215 -25.54 -12.24 -10.43
C SER A 215 -26.12 -13.47 -9.72
N ALA A 216 -25.68 -14.68 -10.08
CA ALA A 216 -26.02 -15.89 -9.34
C ALA A 216 -25.35 -15.96 -7.96
N PHE A 217 -24.23 -15.25 -7.76
CA PHE A 217 -23.43 -15.31 -6.52
C PHE A 217 -23.12 -13.94 -5.92
N PHE A 218 -23.02 -12.88 -6.72
CA PHE A 218 -22.64 -11.54 -6.27
C PHE A 218 -23.66 -10.50 -6.65
N TRP A 219 -23.81 -9.46 -5.82
CA TRP A 219 -24.53 -8.24 -6.20
C TRP A 219 -23.66 -7.41 -7.14
N ASP A 220 -24.30 -6.69 -8.04
CA ASP A 220 -23.66 -5.86 -9.06
C ASP A 220 -23.59 -4.40 -8.59
N LEU A 221 -22.38 -3.90 -8.31
CA LEU A 221 -22.16 -2.56 -7.72
C LEU A 221 -22.24 -1.44 -8.76
N ASP A 222 -22.02 -1.75 -10.04
CA ASP A 222 -21.99 -0.77 -11.13
C ASP A 222 -23.37 -0.16 -11.47
N ARG A 223 -24.41 -0.58 -10.74
CA ARG A 223 -25.81 -0.16 -10.91
C ARG A 223 -26.20 0.99 -9.99
N ASP A 224 -25.27 1.56 -9.24
CA ASP A 224 -25.47 2.83 -8.56
C ASP A 224 -25.10 4.03 -9.48
N ALA A 225 -25.44 5.24 -9.03
CA ALA A 225 -25.11 6.47 -9.75
C ALA A 225 -23.71 7.00 -9.37
N ASP A 226 -22.91 6.23 -8.62
CA ASP A 226 -21.58 6.62 -8.16
C ASP A 226 -20.51 6.09 -9.12
N PRO A 227 -19.79 6.97 -9.85
CA PRO A 227 -18.74 6.54 -10.77
C PRO A 227 -17.54 5.87 -10.08
N ASN A 228 -17.49 5.78 -8.75
CA ASN A 228 -16.40 5.18 -7.98
C ASN A 228 -16.65 3.72 -7.55
N THR A 229 -17.86 3.18 -7.72
CA THR A 229 -18.21 1.80 -7.35
C THR A 229 -18.42 0.95 -8.60
N ALA A 230 -17.49 0.03 -8.89
CA ALA A 230 -17.57 -0.85 -10.06
C ALA A 230 -17.32 -2.32 -9.69
N GLY A 231 -18.17 -3.22 -10.19
CA GLY A 231 -17.95 -4.68 -10.14
C GLY A 231 -18.75 -5.44 -9.07
N PRO A 232 -18.40 -6.70 -8.77
CA PRO A 232 -19.14 -7.55 -7.86
C PRO A 232 -18.95 -7.14 -6.39
N LEU A 233 -20.03 -7.14 -5.60
CA LEU A 233 -19.99 -6.96 -4.16
C LEU A 233 -19.37 -8.19 -3.48
N MET A 234 -18.07 -8.10 -3.22
CA MET A 234 -17.28 -9.16 -2.60
C MET A 234 -17.30 -9.11 -1.08
N ASP A 235 -17.51 -7.91 -0.52
CA ASP A 235 -17.22 -7.57 0.87
C ASP A 235 -18.50 -7.39 1.72
N ASP A 236 -19.57 -8.10 1.37
CA ASP A 236 -20.80 -8.17 2.17
C ASP A 236 -20.63 -9.09 3.39
N PRO A 237 -20.64 -8.59 4.64
CA PRO A 237 -20.56 -9.42 5.85
C PRO A 237 -21.76 -10.36 6.00
N TYR A 238 -22.90 -10.01 5.40
CA TYR A 238 -24.16 -10.74 5.50
C TYR A 238 -24.42 -11.59 4.25
N PHE A 239 -23.41 -11.85 3.40
CA PHE A 239 -23.62 -12.49 2.10
C PHE A 239 -24.29 -13.88 2.20
N PHE A 240 -24.05 -14.60 3.30
CA PHE A 240 -24.53 -15.95 3.53
C PHE A 240 -25.66 -16.04 4.58
N GLU A 241 -26.23 -14.89 4.98
CA GLU A 241 -27.29 -14.80 5.99
C GLU A 241 -28.65 -14.53 5.32
N PRO A 242 -29.66 -15.41 5.48
CA PRO A 242 -30.95 -15.23 4.83
C PRO A 242 -31.73 -14.06 5.43
N GLY A 243 -32.44 -13.32 4.59
CA GLY A 243 -33.26 -12.18 5.02
C GLY A 243 -32.48 -10.90 5.36
N ALA A 244 -31.14 -10.95 5.40
CA ALA A 244 -30.30 -9.77 5.50
C ALA A 244 -30.04 -9.19 4.09
N GLY A 245 -30.37 -7.91 3.90
CA GLY A 245 -29.96 -7.15 2.71
C GLY A 245 -28.44 -6.92 2.70
N PRO A 246 -27.84 -6.60 1.54
CA PRO A 246 -26.44 -6.16 1.51
C PRO A 246 -26.27 -4.93 2.40
N THR A 247 -25.11 -4.80 3.06
CA THR A 247 -24.76 -3.65 3.93
C THR A 247 -24.88 -2.31 3.21
N VAL A 248 -24.80 -2.32 1.88
CA VAL A 248 -24.99 -1.14 1.05
C VAL A 248 -26.06 -1.43 0.00
N VAL A 249 -27.00 -0.51 -0.17
CA VAL A 249 -28.18 -0.64 -1.03
C VAL A 249 -27.82 -0.11 -2.42
N TYR A 250 -27.73 -1.00 -3.42
CA TYR A 250 -27.35 -0.63 -4.78
C TYR A 250 -28.48 -0.90 -5.77
N GLY A 251 -29.07 0.18 -6.31
CA GLY A 251 -29.92 0.18 -7.51
C GLY A 251 -31.24 -0.61 -7.48
N THR A 252 -32.05 -0.45 -8.52
CA THR A 252 -33.28 -1.23 -8.74
C THR A 252 -32.96 -2.62 -9.30
N ALA A 253 -33.39 -3.68 -8.62
CA ALA A 253 -33.23 -5.07 -9.05
C ALA A 253 -33.80 -5.33 -10.46
N ARG A 254 -33.11 -6.11 -11.30
CA ARG A 254 -33.65 -6.63 -12.56
C ARG A 254 -34.39 -7.96 -12.30
N ALA A 255 -35.34 -8.29 -13.16
CA ALA A 255 -36.08 -9.56 -13.10
C ALA A 255 -35.21 -10.83 -13.27
N ILE A 256 -33.95 -10.68 -13.69
CA ILE A 256 -32.97 -11.76 -13.90
C ILE A 256 -32.02 -11.97 -12.72
N ASP A 257 -32.02 -11.08 -11.73
CA ASP A 257 -31.13 -11.20 -10.58
C ASP A 257 -31.67 -12.28 -9.63
N ALA A 258 -30.79 -13.15 -9.12
CA ALA A 258 -31.19 -14.13 -8.13
C ALA A 258 -31.60 -13.40 -6.84
N ASP A 259 -32.73 -13.78 -6.24
CA ASP A 259 -33.04 -13.32 -4.90
C ASP A 259 -31.96 -13.79 -3.90
N LYS A 260 -31.80 -13.09 -2.77
CA LYS A 260 -30.75 -13.40 -1.77
C LYS A 260 -30.77 -14.87 -1.34
N ASN A 261 -31.96 -15.45 -1.15
CA ASN A 261 -32.09 -16.84 -0.73
C ASN A 261 -31.63 -17.81 -1.84
N GLN A 262 -31.88 -17.46 -3.10
CA GLN A 262 -31.40 -18.19 -4.26
C GLN A 262 -29.89 -18.05 -4.43
N MET A 263 -29.31 -16.87 -4.19
CA MET A 263 -27.86 -16.69 -4.14
C MET A 263 -27.23 -17.59 -3.06
N ILE A 264 -27.79 -17.63 -1.85
CA ILE A 264 -27.32 -18.52 -0.77
C ILE A 264 -27.41 -19.99 -1.19
N ARG A 265 -28.51 -20.41 -1.84
CA ARG A 265 -28.63 -21.76 -2.40
C ARG A 265 -27.58 -22.04 -3.48
N ASN A 266 -27.28 -21.08 -4.35
CA ASN A 266 -26.23 -21.21 -5.35
C ASN A 266 -24.85 -21.37 -4.68
N TRP A 267 -24.55 -20.54 -3.67
CA TRP A 267 -23.34 -20.68 -2.87
C TRP A 267 -23.23 -22.06 -2.21
N MET A 268 -24.30 -22.57 -1.58
CA MET A 268 -24.33 -23.91 -1.01
C MET A 268 -24.08 -25.02 -2.04
N SER A 269 -24.51 -24.83 -3.29
CA SER A 269 -24.28 -25.83 -4.34
C SER A 269 -22.81 -25.96 -4.77
N VAL A 270 -22.01 -24.92 -4.53
CA VAL A 270 -20.59 -24.85 -4.91
C VAL A 270 -19.67 -24.97 -3.69
N ALA A 271 -20.16 -24.61 -2.51
CA ALA A 271 -19.41 -24.67 -1.27
C ALA A 271 -19.34 -26.10 -0.72
N SER A 272 -18.16 -26.49 -0.26
CA SER A 272 -17.93 -27.74 0.46
C SER A 272 -17.54 -27.43 1.91
N VAL A 273 -18.08 -28.18 2.87
CA VAL A 273 -17.67 -28.07 4.27
C VAL A 273 -16.33 -28.79 4.45
N VAL A 274 -15.31 -28.08 4.91
CA VAL A 274 -13.96 -28.65 5.08
C VAL A 274 -13.77 -29.25 6.49
N THR A 275 -14.62 -28.86 7.43
CA THR A 275 -14.61 -29.33 8.83
C THR A 275 -15.55 -30.51 9.09
N GLU A 276 -16.03 -31.18 8.05
CA GLU A 276 -17.27 -31.99 8.07
C GLU A 276 -17.22 -33.28 8.89
N ILE A 277 -16.02 -33.86 9.05
CA ILE A 277 -15.86 -35.23 9.55
C ILE A 277 -15.94 -35.29 11.09
N SER A 278 -16.12 -34.16 11.79
CA SER A 278 -16.33 -34.13 13.23
C SER A 278 -17.15 -32.90 13.64
N ARG A 279 -17.84 -32.98 14.78
CA ARG A 279 -18.80 -31.98 15.28
C ARG A 279 -18.06 -30.74 15.80
N TYR A 280 -17.48 -29.98 14.89
CA TYR A 280 -16.74 -28.77 15.21
C TYR A 280 -17.62 -27.55 15.02
N ASP A 281 -17.62 -26.69 16.02
CA ASP A 281 -18.21 -25.37 15.94
C ASP A 281 -17.08 -24.37 15.71
N MET A 282 -17.21 -23.48 14.74
CA MET A 282 -16.21 -22.47 14.38
C MET A 282 -16.39 -21.15 15.13
N ILE A 283 -17.36 -21.08 16.04
CA ILE A 283 -17.56 -19.94 16.94
C ILE A 283 -17.52 -20.38 18.39
N MET A 284 -17.17 -19.45 19.27
CA MET A 284 -17.23 -19.65 20.72
C MET A 284 -17.67 -18.38 21.44
N PRO A 285 -18.71 -18.44 22.29
CA PRO A 285 -19.01 -17.34 23.20
C PRO A 285 -17.95 -17.24 24.30
N LEU A 286 -17.61 -16.01 24.69
CA LEU A 286 -16.85 -15.76 25.91
C LEU A 286 -17.74 -16.06 27.11
N ILE A 287 -17.22 -16.86 28.05
CA ILE A 287 -17.97 -17.31 29.21
C ILE A 287 -17.26 -16.98 30.51
N ASN A 288 -18.04 -16.77 31.57
CA ASN A 288 -17.54 -16.83 32.93
C ASN A 288 -17.36 -18.30 33.33
N LYS A 289 -16.10 -18.73 33.49
CA LYS A 289 -15.76 -20.14 33.80
C LYS A 289 -16.35 -20.66 35.12
N ARG A 290 -16.73 -19.77 36.05
CA ARG A 290 -17.30 -20.17 37.35
C ARG A 290 -18.79 -20.49 37.26
N THR A 291 -19.54 -19.76 36.44
CA THR A 291 -21.01 -19.83 36.38
C THR A 291 -21.54 -20.38 35.05
N ASN A 292 -20.68 -20.53 34.04
CA ASN A 292 -21.03 -20.88 32.65
C ASN A 292 -21.96 -19.87 31.96
N ASP A 293 -22.00 -18.63 32.46
CA ASP A 293 -22.77 -17.57 31.84
C ASP A 293 -22.01 -16.99 30.64
N VAL A 294 -22.72 -16.77 29.54
CA VAL A 294 -22.21 -16.03 28.38
C VAL A 294 -22.03 -14.57 28.75
N LEU A 295 -20.94 -13.96 28.30
CA LEU A 295 -20.71 -12.54 28.45
C LEU A 295 -21.41 -11.78 27.33
N PHE A 296 -22.27 -10.84 27.70
CA PHE A 296 -22.99 -9.96 26.78
C PHE A 296 -22.49 -8.52 26.88
N THR A 297 -22.59 -7.78 25.77
CA THR A 297 -22.54 -6.31 25.74
C THR A 297 -23.93 -5.82 25.37
N GLY A 298 -24.72 -5.37 26.36
CA GLY A 298 -26.15 -5.18 26.16
C GLY A 298 -26.83 -6.53 25.86
N ASN A 299 -27.60 -6.62 24.76
CA ASN A 299 -28.22 -7.88 24.32
C ASN A 299 -27.30 -8.76 23.44
N VAL A 300 -26.11 -8.27 23.06
CA VAL A 300 -25.26 -8.93 22.06
C VAL A 300 -24.20 -9.81 22.74
N PRO A 301 -24.13 -11.12 22.43
CA PRO A 301 -23.11 -11.99 23.02
C PRO A 301 -21.72 -11.68 22.46
N ARG A 302 -20.70 -11.76 23.31
CA ARG A 302 -19.31 -11.63 22.88
C ARG A 302 -18.80 -12.96 22.33
N LEU A 303 -18.52 -13.00 21.03
CA LEU A 303 -18.08 -14.20 20.32
C LEU A 303 -16.62 -14.10 19.86
N VAL A 304 -15.97 -15.26 19.72
CA VAL A 304 -14.65 -15.42 19.11
C VAL A 304 -14.75 -16.39 17.95
N SER A 305 -14.22 -15.99 16.79
CA SER A 305 -14.03 -16.88 15.65
C SER A 305 -12.89 -17.86 15.93
N LEU A 306 -13.13 -19.15 15.68
CA LEU A 306 -12.14 -20.21 15.82
C LEU A 306 -11.39 -20.51 14.52
N ALA A 307 -11.82 -19.97 13.38
CA ALA A 307 -10.99 -19.90 12.17
C ALA A 307 -10.69 -18.42 11.87
N ARG A 308 -9.41 -18.08 11.81
CA ARG A 308 -8.94 -16.72 11.55
C ARG A 308 -7.91 -16.70 10.44
N PHE A 309 -8.10 -15.78 9.52
CA PHE A 309 -7.18 -15.46 8.44
C PHE A 309 -6.73 -14.02 8.66
N GLN A 310 -5.55 -13.80 9.19
CA GLN A 310 -5.08 -12.45 9.52
C GLN A 310 -3.82 -12.13 8.74
N PRO A 311 -3.70 -10.92 8.17
CA PRO A 311 -2.42 -10.44 7.65
C PRO A 311 -1.40 -10.41 8.79
N THR A 312 -0.14 -10.64 8.46
CA THR A 312 0.92 -10.53 9.46
C THR A 312 1.28 -9.06 9.63
N ARG A 313 1.10 -8.55 10.86
CA ARG A 313 1.55 -7.21 11.19
C ARG A 313 3.06 -7.15 11.22
N VAL A 314 3.62 -6.28 10.40
CA VAL A 314 5.03 -5.90 10.42
C VAL A 314 5.11 -4.56 11.13
N ALA A 315 5.92 -4.48 12.19
CA ALA A 315 6.04 -3.30 13.02
C ALA A 315 7.49 -2.84 13.10
N LEU A 316 7.67 -1.51 13.07
CA LEU A 316 8.90 -0.77 13.13
C LEU A 316 9.93 -1.29 12.12
N GLU A 317 9.45 -1.65 10.94
CA GLU A 317 10.34 -2.08 9.89
C GLU A 317 11.13 -0.87 9.40
N THR A 318 12.45 -0.98 9.50
CA THR A 318 13.33 0.00 8.86
C THR A 318 13.26 -0.22 7.36
N ALA A 319 12.62 0.70 6.64
CA ALA A 319 12.58 0.62 5.19
C ALA A 319 13.99 0.85 4.62
N THR A 320 14.35 0.04 3.62
CA THR A 320 15.66 0.14 2.98
C THR A 320 15.67 1.32 2.02
N ALA A 321 16.51 2.31 2.32
CA ALA A 321 16.70 3.50 1.51
C ALA A 321 17.36 3.15 0.16
N GLU A 322 16.62 3.30 -0.95
CA GLU A 322 17.15 3.12 -2.29
C GLU A 322 17.45 4.47 -2.94
N LYS A 323 18.71 4.65 -3.32
CA LYS A 323 19.12 5.79 -4.14
C LYS A 323 18.83 5.46 -5.60
N SER A 324 18.08 6.34 -6.26
CA SER A 324 18.00 6.32 -7.73
C SER A 324 19.34 6.75 -8.31
N VAL A 325 20.27 5.80 -8.47
CA VAL A 325 21.47 5.98 -9.28
C VAL A 325 21.30 5.10 -10.51
N ARG A 326 21.10 5.70 -11.69
CA ARG A 326 21.01 4.92 -12.93
C ARG A 326 22.40 4.56 -13.42
N ILE A 327 22.52 3.39 -14.04
CA ILE A 327 23.78 2.91 -14.61
C ILE A 327 24.23 3.89 -15.70
N GLY A 328 25.47 4.40 -15.60
CA GLY A 328 26.03 5.38 -16.54
C GLY A 328 25.87 6.84 -16.13
N GLU A 329 25.17 7.13 -15.03
CA GLU A 329 25.05 8.48 -14.49
C GLU A 329 26.11 8.71 -13.42
N GLU A 330 27.09 9.56 -13.73
CA GLU A 330 28.04 10.02 -12.72
C GLU A 330 27.33 11.01 -11.79
N VAL A 331 27.34 10.72 -10.49
CA VAL A 331 26.67 11.56 -9.50
C VAL A 331 27.73 12.19 -8.61
N ASP A 332 28.19 13.38 -9.00
CA ASP A 332 29.06 14.18 -8.14
C ASP A 332 28.35 14.46 -6.80
N ASN A 333 29.06 14.28 -5.69
CA ASN A 333 28.51 14.36 -4.33
C ASN A 333 27.35 13.38 -4.04
N GLY A 334 27.32 12.18 -4.64
CA GLY A 334 26.27 11.16 -4.40
C GLY A 334 26.09 10.75 -2.93
N GLU A 335 27.08 10.99 -2.08
CA GLU A 335 26.94 10.81 -0.63
C GLU A 335 25.98 11.81 0.04
N LYS A 336 25.66 12.94 -0.61
CA LYS A 336 24.75 13.99 -0.13
C LYS A 336 23.31 13.79 -0.59
N ILE A 337 23.07 12.80 -1.44
CA ILE A 337 21.77 12.58 -2.07
C ILE A 337 20.97 11.60 -1.23
N GLY A 338 19.77 12.02 -0.86
CA GLY A 338 18.82 11.19 -0.15
C GLY A 338 18.21 10.10 -1.05
N PRO A 339 17.60 9.08 -0.43
CA PRO A 339 16.86 8.06 -1.16
C PRO A 339 15.61 8.64 -1.82
N SER A 340 15.36 8.30 -3.08
CA SER A 340 14.14 8.69 -3.78
C SER A 340 12.97 7.76 -3.46
N VAL A 341 13.30 6.53 -3.04
CA VAL A 341 12.37 5.45 -2.75
C VAL A 341 12.86 4.72 -1.50
N PHE A 342 11.94 4.36 -0.62
CA PHE A 342 12.22 3.46 0.50
C PHE A 342 11.52 2.13 0.26
N ARG A 343 12.28 1.04 0.17
CA ARG A 343 11.74 -0.31 -0.07
C ARG A 343 11.44 -1.00 1.25
N THR A 344 10.25 -1.58 1.36
CA THR A 344 9.86 -2.46 2.48
C THR A 344 10.21 -3.91 2.15
N GLN A 345 10.32 -4.77 3.15
CA GLN A 345 10.62 -6.20 2.99
C GLN A 345 9.50 -6.94 2.27
N TYR A 346 8.26 -6.52 2.48
CA TYR A 346 7.07 -7.09 1.86
C TYR A 346 6.31 -6.03 1.05
N GLY A 347 5.65 -6.44 -0.02
CA GLY A 347 4.65 -5.67 -0.76
C GLY A 347 3.23 -5.91 -0.25
N ASN A 348 2.25 -5.22 -0.85
CA ASN A 348 0.84 -5.26 -0.48
C ASN A 348 0.56 -4.80 0.95
N LEU A 349 0.65 -3.50 1.16
CA LEU A 349 0.50 -2.88 2.47
C LEU A 349 -0.98 -2.61 2.77
N ALA A 350 -1.48 -3.11 3.90
CA ALA A 350 -2.74 -2.67 4.50
C ALA A 350 -2.45 -1.94 5.83
N ASN A 351 -3.33 -1.02 6.25
CA ASN A 351 -3.17 -0.24 7.48
C ASN A 351 -1.78 0.38 7.66
N PHE A 352 -1.30 1.07 6.62
CA PHE A 352 0.01 1.70 6.60
C PHE A 352 0.10 2.86 7.60
N SER A 353 1.10 2.83 8.47
CA SER A 353 1.58 4.00 9.20
C SER A 353 3.09 4.12 9.04
N ALA A 354 3.59 5.34 9.10
CA ALA A 354 4.99 5.62 8.88
C ALA A 354 5.47 6.72 9.81
N ARG A 355 6.66 6.53 10.36
CA ARG A 355 7.36 7.54 11.13
C ARG A 355 8.64 7.93 10.41
N ILE A 356 8.81 9.22 10.19
CA ILE A 356 9.98 9.79 9.50
C ILE A 356 10.73 10.65 10.49
N TRP A 357 12.03 10.42 10.58
CA TRP A 357 12.95 11.24 11.36
C TRP A 357 13.83 12.03 10.40
N PRO A 358 13.50 13.32 10.15
CA PRO A 358 14.28 14.17 9.27
C PRO A 358 15.63 14.51 9.90
N SER A 359 16.67 14.51 9.07
CA SER A 359 17.98 15.09 9.37
C SER A 359 17.85 16.58 9.73
N THR A 360 18.71 17.07 10.62
CA THR A 360 18.66 18.46 11.09
C THR A 360 19.78 19.29 10.48
N VAL A 361 19.50 20.58 10.23
CA VAL A 361 20.56 21.48 9.74
C VAL A 361 21.69 21.53 10.76
N PRO A 362 22.96 21.57 10.32
CA PRO A 362 24.05 21.92 11.21
C PRO A 362 23.82 23.33 11.78
N GLY A 363 24.59 23.71 12.82
CA GLY A 363 24.60 25.06 13.39
C GLY A 363 24.96 26.17 12.37
N PRO A 364 25.37 27.37 12.80
CA PRO A 364 25.49 28.52 11.89
C PRO A 364 26.32 28.20 10.63
N TYR A 365 25.77 28.52 9.45
CA TYR A 365 26.42 28.29 8.18
C TYR A 365 27.65 29.20 8.03
N SER A 366 28.81 28.61 7.78
CA SER A 366 30.09 29.32 7.60
C SER A 366 30.96 28.64 6.53
N PHE A 367 32.09 29.24 6.19
CA PHE A 367 33.05 28.59 5.29
C PHE A 367 33.54 27.25 5.88
N GLY A 368 33.81 26.27 5.02
CA GLY A 368 34.30 24.96 5.45
C GLY A 368 33.21 23.88 5.47
N ASP A 369 33.21 23.04 6.50
CA ASP A 369 32.30 21.89 6.61
C ASP A 369 30.90 22.29 7.10
N ALA A 370 30.72 23.55 7.49
CA ALA A 370 29.45 24.19 7.78
C ALA A 370 28.93 25.07 6.62
N SER A 371 29.46 24.89 5.40
CA SER A 371 29.01 25.64 4.22
C SER A 371 27.69 25.11 3.66
N SER A 372 27.17 25.76 2.62
CA SER A 372 25.96 25.33 1.91
C SER A 372 25.97 23.87 1.47
N GLY A 373 27.13 23.33 1.12
CA GLY A 373 27.31 21.93 0.74
C GLY A 373 27.46 20.95 1.90
N ALA A 374 27.25 21.35 3.16
CA ALA A 374 27.34 20.45 4.32
C ALA A 374 26.22 19.39 4.31
N LYS A 375 26.54 18.15 4.71
CA LYS A 375 25.49 17.16 5.00
C LYS A 375 24.78 17.55 6.28
N ARG A 376 23.45 17.44 6.32
CA ARG A 376 22.70 17.57 7.57
C ARG A 376 23.05 16.44 8.52
N ILE A 377 23.02 16.76 9.81
CA ILE A 377 23.41 15.82 10.85
C ILE A 377 22.26 14.86 11.16
N ALA A 378 22.63 13.65 11.54
CA ALA A 378 21.69 12.62 11.99
C ALA A 378 21.00 13.05 13.31
N TRP A 379 19.86 12.43 13.56
CA TRP A 379 18.92 12.80 14.62
C TRP A 379 19.53 12.75 16.03
N GLN A 380 19.15 13.72 16.89
CA GLN A 380 19.50 13.80 18.31
C GLN A 380 18.31 13.33 19.19
N PRO A 381 18.54 12.80 20.41
CA PRO A 381 17.46 12.34 21.29
C PRO A 381 16.41 13.44 21.57
N GLY A 382 15.15 13.20 21.20
CA GLY A 382 14.03 14.12 21.45
C GLY A 382 13.73 15.14 20.33
N ALA A 383 14.36 15.00 19.16
CA ALA A 383 14.09 15.85 18.00
C ALA A 383 12.70 15.58 17.38
N PRO A 384 12.18 16.48 16.53
CA PRO A 384 10.86 16.27 15.92
C PRO A 384 10.84 15.06 14.99
N PHE A 385 9.64 14.51 14.79
CA PHE A 385 9.37 13.45 13.81
C PHE A 385 8.10 13.80 13.02
N LEU A 386 8.01 13.25 11.80
CA LEU A 386 6.77 13.22 11.05
C LEU A 386 6.07 11.89 11.27
N ASP A 387 4.76 11.92 11.36
CA ASP A 387 3.90 10.74 11.44
C ASP A 387 2.94 10.72 10.26
N VAL A 388 2.55 9.53 9.81
CA VAL A 388 1.45 9.37 8.85
C VAL A 388 0.23 8.94 9.65
N VAL A 389 -0.76 9.82 9.73
CA VAL A 389 -1.99 9.61 10.49
C VAL A 389 -3.20 9.56 9.57
N THR A 390 -4.19 8.76 9.96
CA THR A 390 -5.47 8.68 9.28
C THR A 390 -6.41 9.79 9.79
N SER A 391 -6.94 10.61 8.89
CA SER A 391 -7.93 11.66 9.21
C SER A 391 -9.26 11.40 8.49
N THR A 392 -10.32 12.13 8.84
CA THR A 392 -11.60 12.10 8.11
C THR A 392 -11.47 12.53 6.64
N THR A 393 -10.40 13.25 6.30
CA THR A 393 -10.08 13.71 4.94
C THR A 393 -9.05 12.81 4.23
N GLY A 394 -8.70 11.67 4.83
CA GLY A 394 -7.68 10.73 4.35
C GLY A 394 -6.39 10.76 5.16
N ASP A 395 -5.37 10.04 4.68
CA ASP A 395 -4.06 9.94 5.29
C ASP A 395 -3.27 11.24 5.12
N LEU A 396 -2.75 11.76 6.24
CA LEU A 396 -1.98 12.99 6.31
C LEU A 396 -0.59 12.71 6.86
N VAL A 397 0.42 13.36 6.29
CA VAL A 397 1.73 13.51 6.95
C VAL A 397 1.63 14.66 7.95
N GLU A 398 1.86 14.41 9.23
CA GLU A 398 1.79 15.39 10.31
C GLU A 398 3.14 15.62 10.99
N PHE A 399 3.38 16.85 11.43
CA PHE A 399 4.52 17.19 12.28
C PHE A 399 4.14 17.17 13.76
N ASN A 400 4.81 16.33 14.56
CA ASN A 400 4.57 16.17 16.00
C ASN A 400 3.08 16.02 16.39
N GLY A 401 2.25 15.44 15.51
CA GLY A 401 0.82 15.19 15.74
C GLY A 401 -0.07 16.45 15.80
N ALA A 402 0.36 17.56 15.20
CA ALA A 402 -0.39 18.83 15.25
C ALA A 402 -0.70 19.45 13.89
N ASN A 403 0.26 19.43 12.95
CA ASN A 403 0.14 20.14 11.67
C ASN A 403 0.20 19.15 10.50
N GLY A 404 -0.91 19.01 9.76
CA GLY A 404 -0.92 18.29 8.48
C GLY A 404 -0.12 19.05 7.41
N LEU A 405 0.91 18.41 6.85
CA LEU A 405 1.81 18.98 5.85
C LEU A 405 1.54 18.46 4.42
N PHE A 406 0.99 17.24 4.28
CA PHE A 406 0.70 16.65 2.97
C PHE A 406 -0.44 15.63 3.04
N ASN A 407 -1.42 15.75 2.15
CA ASN A 407 -2.53 14.79 2.05
C ASN A 407 -2.24 13.68 1.02
N ILE A 408 -1.95 12.48 1.52
CA ILE A 408 -1.57 11.31 0.71
C ILE A 408 -2.78 10.78 -0.06
N SER A 409 -3.92 10.59 0.61
CA SER A 409 -5.11 10.01 -0.04
C SER A 409 -5.67 10.94 -1.13
N GLY A 410 -5.67 12.25 -0.88
CA GLY A 410 -6.02 13.26 -1.87
C GLY A 410 -5.08 13.25 -3.07
N TYR A 411 -3.77 13.07 -2.83
CA TYR A 411 -2.78 12.95 -3.90
C TYR A 411 -3.01 11.71 -4.78
N LYS A 412 -3.23 10.54 -4.18
CA LYS A 412 -3.57 9.30 -4.91
C LYS A 412 -4.84 9.47 -5.75
N ARG A 413 -5.87 10.14 -5.21
CA ARG A 413 -7.11 10.46 -5.93
C ARG A 413 -6.87 11.41 -7.10
N ASP A 414 -6.10 12.47 -6.89
CA ASP A 414 -5.82 13.46 -7.93
C ASP A 414 -5.02 12.85 -9.09
N LEU A 415 -4.08 11.93 -8.81
CA LEU A 415 -3.41 11.14 -9.84
C LEU A 415 -4.38 10.27 -10.63
N THR A 416 -5.28 9.56 -9.95
CA THR A 416 -6.24 8.65 -10.58
C THR A 416 -7.24 9.40 -11.47
N THR A 417 -7.62 10.61 -11.06
CA THR A 417 -8.58 11.45 -11.79
C THR A 417 -7.93 12.33 -12.86
N GLY A 418 -6.61 12.28 -13.01
CA GLY A 418 -5.87 13.12 -13.96
C GLY A 418 -5.93 14.61 -13.62
N ALA A 419 -6.09 14.95 -12.34
CA ALA A 419 -6.20 16.33 -11.89
C ALA A 419 -4.89 17.12 -12.12
N ALA A 420 -5.03 18.40 -12.44
CA ALA A 420 -3.87 19.29 -12.59
C ALA A 420 -3.18 19.53 -11.23
N TYR A 421 -1.84 19.50 -11.25
CA TYR A 421 -0.96 19.82 -10.12
C TYR A 421 -1.27 19.07 -8.80
N PRO A 422 -1.29 17.72 -8.82
CA PRO A 422 -1.69 16.91 -7.66
C PRO A 422 -0.81 17.17 -6.43
N PHE A 423 0.50 17.41 -6.60
CA PHE A 423 1.38 17.71 -5.48
C PHE A 423 0.99 19.02 -4.78
N THR A 424 0.85 20.11 -5.52
CA THR A 424 0.56 21.43 -4.93
C THR A 424 -0.82 21.45 -4.24
N ARG A 425 -1.84 20.87 -4.89
CA ARG A 425 -3.18 20.77 -4.31
C ARG A 425 -3.19 20.06 -2.97
N ASN A 426 -2.44 18.97 -2.85
CA ASN A 426 -2.44 18.15 -1.64
C ASN A 426 -1.48 18.63 -0.55
N THR A 427 -0.51 19.48 -0.90
CA THR A 427 0.17 20.32 0.10
C THR A 427 -0.74 21.43 0.64
N SER A 428 -1.56 22.06 -0.20
CA SER A 428 -2.47 23.15 0.21
C SER A 428 -3.74 22.66 0.92
N ALA A 429 -4.20 21.44 0.63
CA ALA A 429 -5.34 20.81 1.29
C ALA A 429 -4.99 20.33 2.71
N ALA A 430 -3.71 20.15 3.01
CA ALA A 430 -3.25 19.91 4.38
C ALA A 430 -3.30 21.23 5.18
N ALA A 431 -3.51 21.15 6.50
CA ALA A 431 -3.75 22.30 7.38
C ALA A 431 -2.49 23.16 7.65
N SER A 432 -1.79 23.60 6.59
CA SER A 432 -0.46 24.21 6.72
C SER A 432 -0.50 25.56 7.43
N VAL A 433 0.32 25.71 8.48
CA VAL A 433 0.91 26.98 8.89
C VAL A 433 2.40 26.90 8.54
N ALA A 434 2.95 27.98 8.00
CA ALA A 434 4.23 28.05 7.29
C ALA A 434 5.59 27.94 8.07
N PRO A 435 5.75 27.49 9.34
CA PRO A 435 7.10 27.36 9.92
C PRO A 435 7.87 26.05 9.62
N ASP A 436 7.21 24.94 9.24
CA ASP A 436 7.82 23.60 9.34
C ASP A 436 8.48 23.06 8.04
N ASN A 437 8.69 23.93 7.03
CA ASN A 437 9.29 23.58 5.74
C ASN A 437 10.74 23.03 5.83
N ALA A 438 11.38 23.15 7.00
CA ALA A 438 12.71 22.61 7.28
C ALA A 438 12.70 21.09 7.53
N PHE A 439 11.56 20.53 7.93
CA PHE A 439 11.36 19.13 8.28
C PHE A 439 10.41 18.40 7.32
N PHE A 440 9.75 19.14 6.43
CA PHE A 440 8.79 18.60 5.49
C PHE A 440 9.41 17.56 4.54
N ILE A 441 8.91 16.32 4.59
CA ILE A 441 9.26 15.23 3.68
C ILE A 441 7.95 14.59 3.23
N PRO A 442 7.46 14.89 2.01
CA PRO A 442 6.30 14.22 1.47
C PRO A 442 6.66 12.80 1.04
N VAL A 443 5.84 11.85 1.46
CA VAL A 443 5.96 10.43 1.10
C VAL A 443 4.62 9.89 0.65
N VAL A 444 4.63 8.97 -0.30
CA VAL A 444 3.43 8.29 -0.79
C VAL A 444 3.72 6.79 -0.82
N PRO A 445 3.01 5.97 -0.02
CA PRO A 445 3.14 4.53 -0.11
C PRO A 445 2.58 4.04 -1.45
N ASP A 446 3.37 3.25 -2.16
CA ASP A 446 2.91 2.39 -3.25
C ASP A 446 2.58 1.02 -2.68
N ASP A 447 1.31 0.84 -2.39
CA ASP A 447 0.77 -0.34 -1.72
C ASP A 447 1.04 -1.61 -2.57
N ARG A 448 1.09 -1.47 -3.91
CA ARG A 448 1.35 -2.61 -4.83
C ARG A 448 2.82 -2.91 -5.01
N GLY A 449 3.65 -1.86 -5.02
CA GLY A 449 5.08 -1.93 -5.26
C GLY A 449 5.91 -2.38 -4.07
N GLY A 450 5.39 -2.27 -2.84
CA GLY A 450 6.16 -2.52 -1.62
C GLY A 450 7.26 -1.47 -1.42
N PHE A 451 6.95 -0.23 -1.77
CA PHE A 451 7.87 0.87 -1.57
C PHE A 451 7.13 2.17 -1.27
N VAL A 452 7.82 3.08 -0.62
CA VAL A 452 7.35 4.42 -0.32
C VAL A 452 8.09 5.38 -1.24
N ASN A 453 7.37 6.04 -2.14
CA ASN A 453 7.94 7.02 -3.06
C ASN A 453 8.05 8.38 -2.34
N ALA A 454 9.23 8.99 -2.41
CA ALA A 454 9.50 10.31 -1.85
C ALA A 454 9.90 11.33 -2.94
N SER A 455 9.66 10.98 -4.21
CA SER A 455 9.97 11.80 -5.37
C SER A 455 8.73 12.13 -6.20
N PHE A 456 8.68 13.37 -6.69
CA PHE A 456 7.53 13.95 -7.39
C PHE A 456 7.99 14.63 -8.67
N SER A 457 7.16 14.61 -9.69
CA SER A 457 7.48 15.28 -10.95
C SER A 457 7.28 16.79 -10.80
N ILE A 458 8.18 17.60 -11.38
CA ILE A 458 7.99 19.06 -11.43
C ILE A 458 6.65 19.41 -12.11
N GLN A 459 6.31 18.59 -13.11
CA GLN A 459 5.04 17.88 -13.37
C GLN A 459 3.75 18.22 -12.61
N GLU A 460 3.88 18.35 -11.31
CA GLU A 460 2.76 18.29 -10.38
C GLU A 460 2.66 19.57 -9.54
N VAL A 461 3.51 20.54 -9.84
CA VAL A 461 3.66 21.79 -9.08
C VAL A 461 3.10 22.97 -9.85
N GLY A 462 2.17 23.71 -9.25
CA GLY A 462 1.46 24.84 -9.86
C GLY A 462 0.03 24.99 -9.34
N ILE A 463 -0.67 26.05 -9.76
CA ILE A 463 -2.01 26.39 -9.28
C ILE A 463 -3.04 26.66 -10.40
N ASP A 464 -2.63 26.54 -11.67
CA ASP A 464 -3.41 26.99 -12.81
C ASP A 464 -4.32 25.88 -13.39
N ALA A 465 -5.52 25.73 -12.86
CA ALA A 465 -6.44 24.60 -13.11
C ALA A 465 -6.74 24.21 -14.59
N ALA A 466 -6.39 25.04 -15.58
CA ALA A 466 -6.65 24.82 -17.02
C ALA A 466 -5.47 24.25 -17.82
N VAL A 467 -4.32 23.98 -17.19
CA VAL A 467 -3.13 23.43 -17.88
C VAL A 467 -3.12 21.91 -17.74
N ALA A 468 -3.35 21.19 -18.84
CA ALA A 468 -3.27 19.73 -18.86
C ALA A 468 -1.86 19.24 -18.49
N PRO A 469 -1.71 18.20 -17.64
CA PRO A 469 -0.41 17.74 -17.14
C PRO A 469 0.54 17.22 -18.24
N ASP A 470 0.00 16.71 -19.36
CA ASP A 470 0.80 16.05 -20.42
C ASP A 470 1.52 16.99 -21.41
N ASN A 471 1.34 18.31 -21.35
CA ASN A 471 1.84 19.23 -22.39
C ASN A 471 3.07 20.08 -21.98
N ARG A 472 3.90 19.61 -21.04
CA ARG A 472 4.98 20.45 -20.48
C ARG A 472 6.27 20.54 -21.29
N ILE A 473 6.46 19.65 -22.27
CA ILE A 473 7.51 19.83 -23.29
C ILE A 473 6.81 20.27 -24.56
N PRO A 474 6.93 21.54 -24.97
CA PRO A 474 6.23 22.00 -26.14
C PRO A 474 6.84 21.45 -27.43
N SER A 475 6.01 21.27 -28.44
CA SER A 475 6.43 20.82 -29.77
C SER A 475 7.20 21.88 -30.57
N ASN A 476 7.35 23.10 -30.04
CA ASN A 476 8.07 24.20 -30.68
C ASN A 476 8.60 25.22 -29.65
N ASN A 477 9.52 26.09 -30.10
CA ASN A 477 10.23 27.06 -29.25
C ASN A 477 9.37 28.25 -28.76
N ASN A 478 8.13 28.40 -29.22
CA ASN A 478 7.32 29.60 -28.97
C ASN A 478 6.31 29.43 -27.84
N VAL A 479 6.30 28.28 -27.18
CA VAL A 479 5.33 27.96 -26.12
C VAL A 479 5.98 28.18 -24.77
N THR A 480 5.26 28.84 -23.87
CA THR A 480 5.61 28.99 -22.46
C THR A 480 5.31 27.67 -21.71
N PRO A 481 6.08 27.32 -20.64
CA PRO A 481 7.14 28.10 -20.01
C PRO A 481 8.51 27.60 -20.49
N GLY A 482 9.28 28.49 -21.10
CA GLY A 482 10.69 28.25 -21.34
C GLY A 482 11.46 29.50 -20.98
N ILE A 483 12.72 29.35 -20.62
CA ILE A 483 13.59 30.51 -20.41
C ILE A 483 14.02 31.01 -21.76
N ALA A 484 13.70 32.27 -22.03
CA ALA A 484 14.15 32.96 -23.22
C ALA A 484 15.68 32.89 -23.30
N VAL A 485 16.18 32.34 -24.40
CA VAL A 485 17.60 32.44 -24.75
C VAL A 485 17.95 33.89 -25.07
N GLY A 486 16.97 34.63 -25.63
CA GLY A 486 17.13 36.00 -26.08
C GLY A 486 17.71 36.09 -27.48
N ALA A 487 18.15 37.28 -27.86
CA ALA A 487 18.80 37.54 -29.14
C ALA A 487 20.12 36.74 -29.24
N GLU A 488 20.47 36.34 -30.45
CA GLU A 488 21.70 35.59 -30.75
C GLU A 488 22.93 36.52 -30.74
N VAL A 489 23.20 37.14 -29.59
CA VAL A 489 24.30 38.10 -29.41
C VAL A 489 25.53 37.42 -28.82
N THR A 490 26.69 37.79 -29.35
CA THR A 490 27.99 37.47 -28.75
C THR A 490 28.54 38.71 -28.04
N PRO A 491 29.47 38.57 -27.08
CA PRO A 491 30.09 39.75 -26.48
C PRO A 491 30.92 40.58 -27.48
N ALA A 492 31.25 40.04 -28.66
CA ALA A 492 31.90 40.77 -29.75
C ALA A 492 30.91 41.56 -30.64
N ASP A 493 29.61 41.41 -30.44
CA ASP A 493 28.59 42.03 -31.27
C ASP A 493 28.58 43.56 -31.07
N PRO A 494 28.85 44.37 -32.12
CA PRO A 494 28.88 45.83 -32.02
C PRO A 494 27.50 46.45 -31.73
N THR A 495 26.42 45.69 -31.90
CA THR A 495 25.04 46.15 -31.67
C THR A 495 24.58 45.94 -30.22
N TYR A 496 25.38 45.27 -29.39
CA TYR A 496 25.08 45.06 -27.98
C TYR A 496 25.10 46.39 -27.20
N THR A 497 23.94 46.86 -26.77
CA THR A 497 23.82 48.05 -25.91
C THR A 497 23.73 47.64 -24.44
N VAL A 498 24.65 48.15 -23.62
CA VAL A 498 24.76 47.95 -22.17
C VAL A 498 23.54 48.55 -21.44
N ALA A 499 22.67 47.72 -20.85
CA ALA A 499 21.55 48.12 -19.97
C ALA A 499 22.04 48.73 -18.63
N PRO A 500 21.19 49.38 -17.81
CA PRO A 500 21.63 49.97 -16.54
C PRO A 500 21.94 48.95 -15.43
N THR A 501 21.36 47.75 -15.45
CA THR A 501 21.68 46.66 -14.50
C THR A 501 21.82 45.32 -15.21
N TRP A 502 22.66 44.42 -14.68
CA TRP A 502 22.82 43.07 -15.25
C TRP A 502 21.54 42.21 -15.16
N THR A 503 20.64 42.55 -14.24
CA THR A 503 19.30 41.95 -14.07
C THR A 503 18.26 42.42 -15.08
N SER A 504 18.55 43.45 -15.87
CA SER A 504 17.59 44.08 -16.80
C SER A 504 17.22 43.21 -18.00
N TYR A 505 18.06 42.23 -18.36
CA TYR A 505 17.77 41.32 -19.47
C TYR A 505 17.06 40.07 -18.98
N ASN A 506 16.11 39.58 -19.79
CA ASN A 506 15.46 38.29 -19.56
C ASN A 506 16.16 37.13 -20.29
N GLY A 507 16.92 37.42 -21.34
CA GLY A 507 17.60 36.43 -22.18
C GLY A 507 18.96 35.98 -21.65
N ILE A 508 19.27 34.69 -21.83
CA ILE A 508 20.53 34.07 -21.39
C ILE A 508 21.74 34.67 -22.12
N ASN A 509 21.63 34.91 -23.43
CA ASN A 509 22.75 35.43 -24.22
C ASN A 509 23.11 36.87 -23.84
N GLU A 510 22.11 37.73 -23.63
CA GLU A 510 22.31 39.13 -23.28
C GLU A 510 22.87 39.28 -21.86
N ARG A 511 22.43 38.42 -20.92
CA ARG A 511 23.02 38.33 -19.56
C ARG A 511 24.48 37.90 -19.61
N PHE A 512 24.82 36.92 -20.44
CA PHE A 512 26.20 36.48 -20.63
C PHE A 512 27.07 37.56 -21.26
N ALA A 513 26.59 38.20 -22.33
CA ALA A 513 27.30 39.32 -22.98
C ALA A 513 27.53 40.48 -22.00
N ARG A 514 26.55 40.76 -21.12
CA ARG A 514 26.72 41.74 -20.05
C ARG A 514 27.83 41.35 -19.08
N LEU A 515 27.69 40.15 -18.52
CA LEU A 515 28.59 39.65 -17.50
C LEU A 515 30.03 39.59 -18.02
N TRP A 516 30.21 39.36 -19.32
CA TRP A 516 31.51 39.39 -19.99
C TRP A 516 32.17 40.77 -19.99
N HIS A 517 31.43 41.80 -20.37
CA HIS A 517 31.95 43.17 -20.46
C HIS A 517 32.25 43.77 -19.09
N GLU A 518 31.40 43.52 -18.11
CA GLU A 518 31.52 44.09 -16.76
C GLU A 518 32.22 43.19 -15.74
N TRP A 519 32.66 41.99 -16.15
CA TRP A 519 33.27 41.01 -15.26
C TRP A 519 34.27 41.64 -14.31
N ASP A 520 35.25 42.36 -14.85
CA ASP A 520 36.37 42.91 -14.09
C ASP A 520 35.91 44.00 -13.09
N GLY A 521 34.82 44.71 -13.39
CA GLY A 521 34.26 45.77 -12.56
C GLY A 521 33.40 45.27 -11.39
N PHE A 522 32.96 44.01 -11.41
CA PHE A 522 32.17 43.43 -10.33
C PHE A 522 33.00 42.85 -9.17
N TRP A 523 34.31 42.68 -9.36
CA TRP A 523 35.19 42.14 -8.33
C TRP A 523 35.70 43.24 -7.40
N PRO A 524 35.51 43.12 -6.07
CA PRO A 524 36.04 44.08 -5.10
C PRO A 524 37.58 44.16 -5.11
N ASN A 525 38.25 43.05 -5.42
CA ASN A 525 39.71 42.97 -5.52
C ASN A 525 40.16 42.65 -6.95
N PRO A 526 40.67 43.64 -7.70
CA PRO A 526 41.11 43.45 -9.08
C PRO A 526 42.25 42.44 -9.26
N ALA A 527 43.06 42.18 -8.23
CA ALA A 527 44.19 41.25 -8.31
C ALA A 527 43.78 39.77 -8.30
N LEU A 528 42.53 39.48 -7.94
CA LEU A 528 42.01 38.11 -7.79
C LEU A 528 40.94 37.78 -8.84
N ILE A 529 40.79 38.61 -9.87
CA ILE A 529 39.82 38.39 -10.95
C ILE A 529 40.23 37.12 -11.72
N PRO A 530 39.36 36.10 -11.81
CA PRO A 530 39.63 34.93 -12.62
C PRO A 530 39.50 35.28 -14.11
N PRO A 531 40.23 34.58 -15.00
CA PRO A 531 40.08 34.74 -16.45
C PRO A 531 38.61 34.60 -16.89
N LYS A 532 38.17 35.48 -17.80
CA LYS A 532 36.79 35.47 -18.35
C LYS A 532 36.47 34.15 -19.04
N GLU A 533 37.46 33.58 -19.74
CA GLU A 533 37.42 32.23 -20.28
C GLU A 533 38.05 31.25 -19.29
N GLY A 534 37.26 30.29 -18.80
CA GLY A 534 37.77 29.22 -17.98
C GLY A 534 36.72 28.59 -17.06
N PRO A 535 37.14 27.64 -16.21
CA PRO A 535 36.27 26.98 -15.23
C PRO A 535 35.51 27.94 -14.31
N ASN A 536 36.16 29.03 -13.88
CA ASN A 536 35.63 30.01 -12.93
C ASN A 536 35.33 31.37 -13.57
N GLY A 537 35.28 31.42 -14.91
CA GLY A 537 34.97 32.61 -15.67
C GLY A 537 33.46 32.84 -15.85
N VAL A 538 33.12 33.59 -16.88
CA VAL A 538 31.75 34.00 -17.20
C VAL A 538 30.99 32.83 -17.84
N LYS A 539 29.74 32.57 -17.41
CA LYS A 539 28.94 31.41 -17.84
C LYS A 539 27.54 31.79 -18.31
N ARG A 540 27.04 31.10 -19.33
CA ARG A 540 25.60 31.00 -19.66
C ARG A 540 24.99 29.95 -18.75
N PHE A 541 24.09 30.37 -17.88
CA PHE A 541 23.46 29.47 -16.93
C PHE A 541 22.01 29.82 -16.65
N ILE A 542 21.33 28.84 -16.08
CA ILE A 542 19.98 28.96 -15.53
C ILE A 542 20.04 28.54 -14.07
N ASP A 543 19.32 29.27 -13.22
CA ASP A 543 19.08 28.88 -11.83
C ASP A 543 17.65 28.36 -11.69
N LEU A 544 17.50 27.04 -11.55
CA LEU A 544 16.20 26.37 -11.42
C LEU A 544 15.44 26.80 -10.14
N ARG A 545 16.11 27.44 -9.18
CA ARG A 545 15.49 28.01 -7.98
C ARG A 545 14.70 29.28 -8.29
N GLN A 546 15.09 29.99 -9.35
CA GLN A 546 14.41 31.21 -9.82
C GLN A 546 13.41 30.94 -10.95
N MET A 547 13.34 29.69 -11.42
CA MET A 547 12.37 29.30 -12.44
C MET A 547 10.97 29.21 -11.87
N ALA A 548 10.03 29.90 -12.53
CA ALA A 548 8.62 29.68 -12.29
C ALA A 548 8.08 28.51 -13.13
N GLN A 549 7.04 27.88 -12.61
CA GLN A 549 6.25 26.84 -13.26
C GLN A 549 5.36 27.41 -14.37
N PHE A 550 4.87 26.52 -15.24
CA PHE A 550 3.96 26.92 -16.30
C PHE A 550 2.64 27.47 -15.74
N GLY A 551 2.24 28.62 -16.27
CA GLY A 551 0.89 29.14 -16.18
C GLY A 551 0.86 30.62 -15.80
N PRO A 552 -0.31 31.28 -15.93
CA PRO A 552 -0.47 32.72 -15.68
C PRO A 552 -0.10 33.13 -14.25
N SER A 553 -0.12 32.20 -13.31
CA SER A 553 0.23 32.46 -11.91
C SER A 553 1.73 32.60 -11.63
N ASN A 554 2.61 32.24 -12.58
CA ASN A 554 4.07 32.28 -12.42
C ASN A 554 4.54 31.60 -11.11
N HIS A 555 3.95 30.45 -10.80
CA HIS A 555 4.13 29.79 -9.52
C HIS A 555 5.59 29.36 -9.28
N PRO A 556 6.24 29.66 -8.14
CA PRO A 556 7.67 29.40 -7.95
C PRO A 556 8.07 27.93 -8.08
N SER A 557 9.34 27.63 -8.40
CA SER A 557 9.90 26.27 -8.31
C SER A 557 9.86 25.73 -6.87
N PRO A 558 9.76 24.40 -6.65
CA PRO A 558 10.00 23.78 -5.35
C PRO A 558 11.38 24.10 -4.77
N LEU A 559 12.37 24.34 -5.63
CA LEU A 559 13.74 24.70 -5.25
C LEU A 559 13.88 26.18 -4.85
N ALA A 560 12.80 26.97 -4.95
CA ALA A 560 12.85 28.39 -4.66
C ALA A 560 13.25 28.66 -3.20
N PRO A 561 14.15 29.63 -2.94
CA PRO A 561 14.58 29.98 -1.59
C PRO A 561 13.38 30.35 -0.71
N GLY A 562 13.34 29.85 0.52
CA GLY A 562 12.24 30.08 1.47
C GLY A 562 10.99 29.21 1.26
N ARG A 563 10.92 28.42 0.17
CA ARG A 563 9.78 27.51 -0.07
C ARG A 563 9.98 26.16 0.60
N PHE A 564 10.82 25.28 0.04
CA PHE A 564 11.11 23.98 0.63
C PHE A 564 12.62 23.85 0.88
N ARG A 565 13.03 23.90 2.15
CA ARG A 565 14.45 23.94 2.52
C ARG A 565 15.22 22.65 2.22
N ARG A 566 14.51 21.53 1.98
CA ARG A 566 15.09 20.21 1.71
C ARG A 566 14.99 19.79 0.25
N ALA A 567 14.35 20.61 -0.60
CA ALA A 567 14.09 20.22 -1.96
C ALA A 567 15.39 20.09 -2.75
N SER A 568 15.58 18.93 -3.38
CA SER A 568 16.71 18.62 -4.24
C SER A 568 16.22 17.90 -5.49
N ILE A 569 17.05 17.88 -6.53
CA ILE A 569 16.73 17.24 -7.80
C ILE A 569 17.11 15.76 -7.72
N VAL A 570 16.22 14.88 -8.18
CA VAL A 570 16.53 13.46 -8.30
C VAL A 570 17.52 13.29 -9.46
N PRO A 571 18.73 12.76 -9.22
CA PRO A 571 19.73 12.60 -10.27
C PRO A 571 19.21 11.78 -11.44
N GLY A 572 19.51 12.21 -12.66
CA GLY A 572 19.12 11.51 -13.89
C GLY A 572 17.66 11.64 -14.29
N SER A 573 16.86 12.32 -13.47
CA SER A 573 15.45 12.59 -13.79
C SER A 573 15.27 13.79 -14.72
N GLU A 574 16.32 14.59 -14.92
CA GLU A 574 16.23 15.80 -15.69
C GLU A 574 16.22 15.55 -17.20
N GLU A 575 15.39 16.31 -17.91
CA GLU A 575 15.44 16.42 -19.35
C GLU A 575 15.47 17.90 -19.73
N ILE A 576 16.43 18.25 -20.58
CA ILE A 576 16.64 19.62 -21.04
C ILE A 576 16.49 19.66 -22.56
N TYR A 577 15.61 20.55 -23.03
CA TYR A 577 15.37 20.81 -24.43
C TYR A 577 15.70 22.26 -24.73
N GLY A 578 16.38 22.53 -25.83
CA GLY A 578 16.73 23.88 -26.25
C GLY A 578 16.98 23.97 -27.75
N PRO A 579 17.22 25.19 -28.28
CA PRO A 579 17.50 25.40 -29.69
C PRO A 579 18.82 24.73 -30.12
N ASP A 580 18.80 24.00 -31.23
CA ASP A 580 19.96 23.31 -31.78
C ASP A 580 21.05 24.30 -32.20
N GLN A 581 22.22 24.22 -31.56
CA GLN A 581 23.35 25.10 -31.83
C GLN A 581 24.24 24.56 -32.96
N THR A 582 23.94 23.39 -33.54
CA THR A 582 24.72 22.85 -34.65
C THR A 582 24.39 23.57 -35.96
N PRO A 583 25.38 24.15 -36.66
CA PRO A 583 25.14 24.81 -37.93
C PRO A 583 24.53 23.83 -38.96
N GLY A 584 23.37 24.16 -39.51
CA GLY A 584 22.71 23.33 -40.51
C GLY A 584 21.20 23.54 -40.61
N PRO A 585 20.49 22.67 -41.36
CA PRO A 585 19.04 22.79 -41.59
C PRO A 585 18.18 22.71 -40.34
N ASN A 586 18.73 22.16 -39.24
CA ASN A 586 18.06 22.05 -37.95
C ASN A 586 18.45 23.15 -36.96
N TYR A 587 19.34 24.08 -37.34
CA TYR A 587 19.78 25.18 -36.48
C TYR A 587 18.58 25.93 -35.87
N GLY A 588 18.62 26.12 -34.56
CA GLY A 588 17.55 26.75 -33.79
C GLY A 588 16.31 25.89 -33.55
N ARG A 589 16.19 24.67 -34.08
CA ARG A 589 15.06 23.77 -33.76
C ARG A 589 15.21 23.17 -32.37
N LEU A 590 14.09 22.83 -31.74
CA LEU A 590 14.11 22.21 -30.41
C LEU A 590 14.76 20.82 -30.45
N VAL A 591 15.83 20.63 -29.70
CA VAL A 591 16.54 19.35 -29.53
C VAL A 591 16.80 19.08 -28.06
N ARG A 592 16.89 17.79 -27.70
CA ARG A 592 17.31 17.37 -26.36
C ARG A 592 18.81 17.58 -26.20
N TYR A 593 19.22 18.32 -25.19
CA TYR A 593 20.62 18.50 -24.86
C TYR A 593 21.17 17.27 -24.13
N THR A 594 22.47 17.04 -24.26
CA THR A 594 23.17 15.90 -23.64
C THR A 594 23.96 16.36 -22.41
N ARG A 595 23.84 15.61 -21.32
CA ARG A 595 24.56 15.91 -20.09
C ARG A 595 26.07 15.66 -20.24
N VAL A 596 26.89 16.54 -19.66
CA VAL A 596 28.32 16.31 -19.41
C VAL A 596 28.60 16.13 -17.92
N SER A 597 29.76 15.53 -17.61
CA SER A 597 30.17 15.31 -16.21
C SER A 597 30.22 16.63 -15.44
N ASN A 598 29.77 16.60 -14.18
CA ASN A 598 29.65 17.79 -13.33
C ASN A 598 30.99 18.23 -12.70
N VAL A 599 32.09 18.10 -13.43
CA VAL A 599 33.43 18.48 -12.96
C VAL A 599 33.76 19.89 -13.47
N ASP A 600 34.39 20.73 -12.66
CA ASP A 600 34.68 22.13 -13.05
C ASP A 600 35.69 22.26 -14.18
N SER A 601 36.53 21.25 -14.41
CA SER A 601 37.47 21.20 -15.54
C SER A 601 36.80 20.84 -16.88
N VAL A 602 35.59 20.30 -16.87
CA VAL A 602 34.85 19.92 -18.08
C VAL A 602 34.09 21.14 -18.60
N VAL A 603 34.40 21.53 -19.83
CA VAL A 603 33.75 22.64 -20.51
C VAL A 603 32.49 22.13 -21.21
N VAL A 604 31.36 22.82 -21.02
CA VAL A 604 30.11 22.52 -21.71
C VAL A 604 30.18 22.96 -23.17
N GLY A 605 29.98 22.02 -24.10
CA GLY A 605 29.98 22.27 -25.54
C GLY A 605 28.58 22.52 -26.12
N ILE A 606 28.51 22.50 -27.46
CA ILE A 606 27.27 22.64 -28.24
C ILE A 606 26.26 21.56 -27.85
N ASN A 607 25.00 21.95 -27.63
CA ASN A 607 23.88 21.08 -27.25
C ASN A 607 24.18 20.21 -26.01
N GLN A 608 25.07 20.69 -25.14
CA GLN A 608 25.43 20.05 -23.90
C GLN A 608 25.01 20.90 -22.70
N TYR A 609 24.86 20.25 -21.55
CA TYR A 609 24.60 20.93 -20.29
C TYR A 609 25.29 20.24 -19.11
N LYS A 610 25.50 21.02 -18.06
CA LYS A 610 25.98 20.57 -16.74
C LYS A 610 24.98 20.99 -15.67
N ILE A 611 24.74 20.16 -14.66
CA ILE A 611 23.76 20.43 -13.60
C ILE A 611 24.28 20.05 -12.23
N ASN A 612 23.99 20.89 -11.23
CA ASN A 612 24.17 20.57 -9.83
C ASN A 612 22.88 19.98 -9.23
N TYR A 613 22.94 18.76 -8.72
CA TYR A 613 21.81 18.14 -8.02
C TYR A 613 21.67 18.59 -6.56
N VAL A 614 22.79 18.94 -5.92
CA VAL A 614 22.91 19.33 -4.51
C VAL A 614 23.84 20.52 -4.36
N ASP A 615 23.76 21.19 -3.23
CA ASP A 615 24.69 22.26 -2.88
C ASP A 615 26.14 21.72 -2.75
N ARG A 616 27.07 22.46 -3.35
CA ARG A 616 28.51 22.22 -3.34
C ARG A 616 29.18 23.15 -2.33
N LYS A 617 30.36 22.75 -1.86
CA LYS A 617 31.14 23.58 -0.94
C LYS A 617 31.58 24.86 -1.65
N GLU A 618 31.21 25.99 -1.09
CA GLU A 618 31.60 27.31 -1.58
C GLU A 618 33.03 27.68 -1.16
N PRO A 619 33.74 28.48 -1.97
CA PRO A 619 35.00 29.09 -1.56
C PRO A 619 34.76 30.14 -0.48
N ASP A 620 35.83 30.53 0.22
CA ASP A 620 35.77 31.68 1.11
C ASP A 620 35.71 32.97 0.28
N TRP A 621 34.53 33.55 0.17
CA TRP A 621 34.32 34.75 -0.62
C TRP A 621 35.00 35.99 -0.02
N SER A 622 35.38 35.94 1.27
CA SER A 622 36.08 37.05 1.93
C SER A 622 37.50 37.21 1.40
N PHE A 623 38.13 36.10 1.00
CA PHE A 623 39.43 36.10 0.35
C PHE A 623 39.41 36.93 -0.95
N PHE A 624 38.29 36.91 -1.67
CA PHE A 624 38.08 37.67 -2.90
C PHE A 624 37.62 39.12 -2.65
N GLY A 625 37.52 39.55 -1.39
CA GLY A 625 37.14 40.90 -1.00
C GLY A 625 35.64 41.15 -0.89
N PHE A 626 34.80 40.11 -0.97
CA PHE A 626 33.37 40.27 -0.76
C PHE A 626 33.02 40.36 0.73
N ALA A 627 32.13 41.29 1.10
CA ALA A 627 31.65 41.49 2.46
C ALA A 627 30.17 41.08 2.60
N GLY A 628 29.72 40.78 3.81
CA GLY A 628 28.30 40.47 4.09
C GLY A 628 27.82 39.14 3.50
N MET A 629 28.72 38.19 3.27
CA MET A 629 28.41 36.90 2.63
C MET A 629 27.46 36.07 3.48
N ASN A 630 26.49 35.43 2.83
CA ASN A 630 25.63 34.43 3.44
C ASN A 630 25.84 33.07 2.76
N TYR A 631 26.23 32.08 3.56
CA TYR A 631 26.46 30.71 3.09
C TYR A 631 25.21 29.83 3.21
N ASP A 632 24.11 30.29 3.82
CA ASP A 632 22.84 29.55 3.88
C ASP A 632 22.23 29.40 2.46
N PRO A 633 21.99 28.17 1.96
CA PRO A 633 21.35 27.95 0.67
C PRO A 633 19.91 28.45 0.58
N ALA A 634 19.24 28.68 1.71
CA ALA A 634 17.92 29.28 1.75
C ALA A 634 17.93 30.81 1.53
N PHE A 635 19.11 31.45 1.54
CA PHE A 635 19.24 32.87 1.26
C PHE A 635 19.59 33.11 -0.22
N TYR A 636 18.89 34.06 -0.84
CA TYR A 636 19.17 34.51 -2.19
C TYR A 636 18.85 36.00 -2.33
N ASN A 637 19.78 36.75 -2.90
CA ASN A 637 19.58 38.15 -3.27
C ASN A 637 19.86 38.35 -4.76
N GLY A 638 18.81 38.45 -5.56
CA GLY A 638 18.91 38.61 -7.02
C GLY A 638 19.55 39.93 -7.48
N ALA A 639 19.68 40.94 -6.60
CA ALA A 639 20.35 42.20 -6.92
C ALA A 639 21.86 42.17 -6.61
N ASP A 640 22.29 41.25 -5.75
CA ASP A 640 23.69 41.10 -5.36
C ASP A 640 24.44 40.19 -6.35
N PHE A 641 25.56 40.69 -6.86
CA PHE A 641 26.40 39.97 -7.82
C PHE A 641 26.93 38.66 -7.23
N LEU A 642 27.39 38.69 -5.98
CA LEU A 642 27.90 37.50 -5.31
C LEU A 642 26.80 36.45 -5.21
N SER A 643 25.64 36.80 -4.65
CA SER A 643 24.54 35.86 -4.45
C SER A 643 23.96 35.30 -5.75
N ALA A 644 23.79 36.13 -6.77
CA ALA A 644 23.01 35.77 -7.95
C ALA A 644 23.84 35.19 -9.11
N ALA A 645 25.14 35.51 -9.20
CA ALA A 645 26.00 35.01 -10.27
C ALA A 645 27.07 34.03 -9.76
N LEU A 646 27.84 34.41 -8.73
CA LEU A 646 28.98 33.62 -8.26
C LEU A 646 28.57 32.44 -7.38
N GLN A 647 27.73 32.69 -6.37
CA GLN A 647 27.26 31.65 -5.47
C GLN A 647 26.35 30.65 -6.20
N ALA A 648 25.57 31.09 -7.20
CA ALA A 648 24.66 30.24 -7.96
C ALA A 648 25.34 28.97 -8.49
N LYS A 649 26.59 29.06 -8.97
CA LYS A 649 27.39 27.91 -9.46
C LYS A 649 27.59 26.80 -8.41
N TYR A 650 27.47 27.10 -7.13
CA TYR A 650 27.61 26.15 -6.03
C TYR A 650 26.29 25.65 -5.48
N ARG A 651 25.15 26.14 -5.99
CA ARG A 651 23.82 25.79 -5.46
C ARG A 651 23.19 24.65 -6.23
N GLY A 652 22.34 23.89 -5.55
CA GLY A 652 21.46 22.90 -6.18
C GLY A 652 20.52 23.58 -7.18
N GLY A 653 20.39 23.01 -8.38
CA GLY A 653 19.60 23.57 -9.47
C GLY A 653 20.33 24.57 -10.37
N TYR A 654 21.66 24.70 -10.26
CA TYR A 654 22.46 25.41 -11.27
C TYR A 654 22.60 24.57 -12.53
N VAL A 655 22.27 25.14 -13.69
CA VAL A 655 22.44 24.51 -15.01
C VAL A 655 23.32 25.38 -15.89
N GLU A 656 24.47 24.87 -16.32
CA GLU A 656 25.42 25.55 -17.22
C GLU A 656 25.27 25.06 -18.66
N PHE A 657 25.37 25.99 -19.61
CA PHE A 657 25.31 25.75 -21.06
C PHE A 657 26.61 26.18 -21.74
N ASN A 658 26.69 25.95 -23.06
CA ASN A 658 27.79 26.43 -23.89
C ASN A 658 28.07 27.91 -23.65
N SER A 659 29.23 28.21 -23.08
CA SER A 659 29.63 29.55 -22.65
C SER A 659 30.82 30.09 -23.44
N LYS A 660 31.11 29.51 -24.61
CA LYS A 660 32.19 30.00 -25.46
C LYS A 660 31.85 31.39 -26.03
N PHE A 661 32.87 32.23 -26.12
CA PHE A 661 32.77 33.64 -26.49
C PHE A 661 32.06 33.88 -27.84
N GLY A 662 32.45 33.14 -28.89
CA GLY A 662 31.91 33.31 -30.25
C GLY A 662 30.74 32.41 -30.61
N GLU A 663 30.23 31.59 -29.68
CA GLU A 663 29.17 30.62 -29.95
C GLU A 663 27.92 31.00 -29.12
N PRO A 664 27.01 31.83 -29.64
CA PRO A 664 25.74 32.14 -28.99
C PRO A 664 24.79 30.95 -29.08
N ILE A 665 23.87 30.83 -28.12
CA ILE A 665 22.76 29.87 -28.24
C ILE A 665 21.73 30.49 -29.21
N PRO A 666 21.22 29.77 -30.22
CA PRO A 666 20.23 30.32 -31.13
C PRO A 666 18.99 30.83 -30.40
N ALA A 667 18.34 31.85 -30.96
CA ALA A 667 17.12 32.41 -30.38
C ALA A 667 16.03 31.35 -30.20
N GLY A 668 15.34 31.40 -29.06
CA GLY A 668 14.32 30.44 -28.67
C GLY A 668 14.20 30.33 -27.16
N ASN A 669 13.72 29.17 -26.70
CA ASN A 669 13.46 28.90 -25.28
C ASN A 669 14.15 27.61 -24.83
N ILE A 670 14.65 27.59 -23.59
CA ILE A 670 15.15 26.38 -22.93
C ILE A 670 14.09 25.86 -21.95
N PHE A 671 13.80 24.56 -22.05
CA PHE A 671 12.84 23.84 -21.21
C PHE A 671 13.57 22.84 -20.34
N VAL A 672 13.24 22.84 -19.05
CA VAL A 672 13.84 21.92 -18.08
C VAL A 672 12.71 21.22 -17.32
N THR A 673 12.65 19.90 -17.44
CA THR A 673 11.80 19.05 -16.62
C THR A 673 12.67 18.16 -15.74
N TYR A 674 12.22 17.85 -14.53
CA TYR A 674 12.94 17.00 -13.58
C TYR A 674 11.99 16.45 -12.51
N ARG A 675 12.44 15.46 -11.76
CA ARG A 675 11.80 15.04 -10.50
C ARG A 675 12.53 15.68 -9.34
N PHE A 676 11.80 16.07 -8.31
CA PHE A 676 12.35 16.58 -7.06
C PHE A 676 12.01 15.65 -5.90
N GLN A 677 12.84 15.68 -4.87
CA GLN A 677 12.67 14.96 -3.62
C GLN A 677 13.04 15.88 -2.44
N MET A 678 12.61 15.52 -1.24
CA MET A 678 12.93 16.28 -0.01
C MET A 678 13.66 15.44 1.04
N THR A 679 14.08 14.25 0.63
CA THR A 679 14.85 13.30 1.42
C THR A 679 16.34 13.62 1.39
N GLU A 680 17.00 13.25 2.47
CA GLU A 680 18.42 13.41 2.66
C GLU A 680 19.09 12.09 3.10
N PRO A 681 20.44 11.97 2.99
CA PRO A 681 21.14 10.71 3.24
C PRO A 681 20.97 10.15 4.66
N ASN A 682 20.76 11.03 5.64
CA ASN A 682 20.66 10.68 7.06
C ASN A 682 19.20 10.63 7.55
N ASP A 683 18.23 10.67 6.63
CA ASP A 683 16.82 10.50 6.98
C ASP A 683 16.52 9.03 7.27
N TYR A 684 15.68 8.82 8.27
CA TYR A 684 15.24 7.49 8.69
C TYR A 684 13.72 7.38 8.56
N LEU A 685 13.27 6.31 7.91
CA LEU A 685 11.85 5.97 7.74
C LEU A 685 11.62 4.59 8.36
N ALA A 686 10.72 4.53 9.34
CA ALA A 686 10.16 3.28 9.82
C ALA A 686 8.70 3.19 9.40
N VAL A 687 8.27 2.00 9.04
CA VAL A 687 6.89 1.73 8.64
C VAL A 687 6.29 0.62 9.51
N ASP A 688 5.02 0.79 9.88
CA ASP A 688 4.18 -0.28 10.39
C ASP A 688 3.10 -0.55 9.34
N TYR A 689 2.88 -1.81 9.00
CA TYR A 689 1.83 -2.19 8.08
C TYR A 689 1.43 -3.64 8.29
N ASP A 690 0.21 -3.96 7.88
CA ASP A 690 -0.27 -5.32 7.73
C ASP A 690 0.16 -5.84 6.36
N SER A 691 1.02 -6.87 6.33
CA SER A 691 1.52 -7.44 5.09
C SER A 691 0.48 -8.37 4.47
N GLY A 692 -0.04 -8.00 3.30
CA GLY A 692 -0.89 -8.85 2.47
C GLY A 692 -0.11 -9.94 1.72
N GLU A 693 1.22 -9.90 1.75
CA GLU A 693 2.08 -10.97 1.22
C GLU A 693 2.30 -12.11 2.21
N LEU A 694 2.04 -11.91 3.51
CA LEU A 694 2.21 -12.96 4.52
C LEU A 694 0.93 -13.13 5.35
N MET A 695 0.21 -14.23 5.10
CA MET A 695 -1.04 -14.55 5.79
C MET A 695 -0.80 -15.55 6.92
N GLU A 696 -1.20 -15.19 8.15
CA GLU A 696 -1.31 -16.11 9.27
C GLU A 696 -2.71 -16.75 9.27
N ILE A 697 -2.73 -18.08 9.39
CA ILE A 697 -3.93 -18.89 9.52
C ILE A 697 -3.94 -19.45 10.93
N ALA A 698 -4.97 -19.13 11.71
CA ALA A 698 -5.19 -19.74 13.02
C ALA A 698 -6.50 -20.54 12.99
N LEU A 699 -6.39 -21.85 13.13
CA LEU A 699 -7.52 -22.77 13.22
C LEU A 699 -7.56 -23.41 14.60
N THR A 700 -8.61 -23.13 15.35
CA THR A 700 -8.92 -23.76 16.61
C THR A 700 -10.03 -24.77 16.42
N ILE A 701 -9.73 -26.04 16.66
CA ILE A 701 -10.72 -27.10 16.64
C ILE A 701 -11.21 -27.34 18.05
N ARG A 702 -12.52 -27.20 18.23
CA ARG A 702 -13.22 -27.51 19.48
C ARG A 702 -13.99 -28.81 19.32
N ASN A 703 -13.58 -29.85 20.03
CA ASN A 703 -14.20 -31.16 19.98
C ASN A 703 -15.12 -31.40 21.19
N TYR A 704 -16.28 -31.99 20.94
CA TYR A 704 -17.26 -32.39 21.96
C TYR A 704 -17.30 -33.92 22.09
N PRO A 705 -16.64 -34.50 23.11
CA PRO A 705 -16.64 -35.95 23.30
C PRO A 705 -18.06 -36.45 23.66
N GLN A 706 -18.43 -37.64 23.18
CA GLN A 706 -19.73 -38.27 23.48
C GLN A 706 -19.74 -38.85 24.91
N THR A 707 -19.77 -37.99 25.92
CA THR A 707 -19.85 -38.37 27.33
C THR A 707 -21.03 -37.67 28.01
N THR A 708 -21.43 -38.15 29.19
CA THR A 708 -22.53 -37.58 29.99
C THR A 708 -22.23 -36.18 30.54
N ILE A 709 -20.95 -35.76 30.55
CA ILE A 709 -20.48 -34.41 30.90
C ILE A 709 -19.40 -34.01 29.87
N PRO A 710 -19.79 -33.49 28.70
CA PRO A 710 -18.84 -33.18 27.63
C PRO A 710 -18.08 -31.89 27.97
N ASN A 711 -16.92 -32.02 28.61
CA ASN A 711 -15.98 -30.90 28.67
C ASN A 711 -15.33 -30.73 27.29
N PRO A 712 -15.52 -29.58 26.62
CA PRO A 712 -14.97 -29.36 25.30
C PRO A 712 -13.46 -29.27 25.37
N GLN A 713 -12.78 -29.99 24.48
CA GLN A 713 -11.32 -29.91 24.32
C GLN A 713 -11.00 -29.05 23.10
N MET A 714 -10.02 -28.16 23.23
CA MET A 714 -9.61 -27.26 22.16
C MET A 714 -8.18 -27.55 21.77
N THR A 715 -7.91 -27.53 20.47
CA THR A 715 -6.57 -27.53 19.91
C THR A 715 -6.46 -26.42 18.88
N THR A 716 -5.42 -25.61 18.97
CA THR A 716 -5.15 -24.55 17.99
C THR A 716 -3.94 -24.92 17.18
N VAL A 717 -4.10 -24.94 15.87
CA VAL A 717 -3.02 -25.07 14.89
C VAL A 717 -2.87 -23.73 14.20
N ARG A 718 -1.62 -23.30 14.05
CA ARG A 718 -1.26 -22.08 13.33
C ARG A 718 -0.42 -22.44 12.13
N GLY A 719 -0.62 -21.69 11.05
CA GLY A 719 0.13 -21.77 9.83
C GLY A 719 0.41 -20.38 9.29
N SER A 720 1.41 -20.26 8.41
CA SER A 720 1.73 -19.01 7.74
C SER A 720 2.20 -19.30 6.32
N SER A 721 1.71 -18.55 5.35
CA SER A 721 2.09 -18.76 3.95
C SER A 721 2.28 -17.42 3.23
N ALA A 722 3.32 -17.37 2.41
CA ALA A 722 3.64 -16.23 1.57
C ALA A 722 2.86 -16.29 0.25
N VAL A 723 2.40 -15.13 -0.21
CA VAL A 723 1.61 -14.96 -1.43
C VAL A 723 2.46 -14.30 -2.51
N ARG A 724 2.27 -14.68 -3.77
CA ARG A 724 3.03 -14.07 -4.90
C ARG A 724 2.59 -12.65 -5.24
N ASN A 725 1.34 -12.32 -4.91
CA ASN A 725 0.63 -11.07 -5.16
C ASN A 725 0.93 -10.42 -6.53
N LEU A 726 0.39 -11.05 -7.57
CA LEU A 726 0.55 -10.72 -8.99
C LEU A 726 -0.49 -9.70 -9.50
N ILE A 727 -1.40 -9.22 -8.65
CA ILE A 727 -2.24 -8.05 -8.93
C ILE A 727 -1.36 -6.82 -8.68
N ARG A 728 -0.40 -6.60 -9.57
CA ARG A 728 0.40 -5.38 -9.66
C ARG A 728 -0.24 -4.43 -10.66
#